data_AF-A0AAD7P4G7-F1
#
_entry.id   AF-A0AAD7P4G7-F1
#
_cell.length_a   1.000
_cell.length_b   1.000
_cell.length_c   1.000
_cell.angle_alpha   90.00
_cell.angle_beta   90.00
_cell.angle_gamma   90.00
#
_symmetry.space_group_name_H-M   'P 1'
#
loop_
_entity.id
_entity.type
_entity.pdbx_description
1 polymer ?
#
loop_
_entity_poly.entity_id
_entity_poly.type
_entity_poly.pdbx_seq_one_letter_code
_entity_poly.pdbx_strand_id
1 'polypeptide(L)'
;MLYLSPSRDEYYMVATGNSLALNRGIQEEQVVPARYRQEFLTIAWEQVHLRSIFPFQYFSIGASLIPFIEHNDANRALMSSNMQRQAVPLSQSEKCIVGTGLERQVALDSGVPAIAEHEGKIVYTDTDKIIFSGNGDTLSIPLVMYERSNKNTCMHQKPRVPRGKCIKKGQILADGAATVGGELALGKNVLVAYMPWEGYNSEDAVLLSERLVYGDIYTSFHIRKYEIQTHVTSHGPERITKEIPHLEAHLLRNLDKNGIVMLGSWVETGDILVGKLTPQMAKESSYAPEDRLLRAILGIQVSTSKETCLKLPIGGRGRVIDVRWIQKKGGSSYNPETIRIYISQKREIKVGDKVAGRHGNKGIVSKILPRQDMPYLQDGRPVDMVFNPLGVPSRMNVGQILECSLGLAGGMLDRHYRIAPFDERYEQEASRKLVFSELYEASKQTANPWVFEPDIPLFFTTQGFDTFRNREISTGAGAIREQLDDLDLRIIIDYSLVEWKELGEEGSTGNEWEDRKVGRRKDFLVRRMELAKHFIRTNIEPEWMVLCLLPVLPPELRPIIQIDGGKLMSSDINELYRRVIYRNNTLIDLLTTSRSTPGELVMCQEKLVQEAVDTLLDNGIRGQPMRDGHNKVYKSFSDVIEGKEGRFRETLLGKRVDYSGRSVIVVGPSLSLHRCGLPREIAIELFQTFVIRGLIRQHFASNIGVAKSKIREKEPIVWEILQEVMQGHPVLLNRAPTLHRLGIQAFQPILVEGRAICLHPLVSIGDPNFCTNSRYAYWALVLTSWESVDGLCAN
;
A
#
# COMPACT_ATOMS: atom_id res chain seq x y z
N MET A 1 6.37 35.68 -24.00
CA MET A 1 6.49 34.74 -22.86
C MET A 1 7.83 35.03 -22.20
N LEU A 2 7.85 35.36 -20.90
CA LEU A 2 9.06 35.74 -20.17
C LEU A 2 9.37 34.68 -19.12
N TYR A 3 10.61 34.21 -19.07
CA TYR A 3 11.10 33.32 -18.01
C TYR A 3 11.78 34.16 -16.94
N LEU A 4 11.26 34.12 -15.72
CA LEU A 4 11.80 34.85 -14.58
C LEU A 4 12.61 33.92 -13.67
N SER A 5 13.75 34.41 -13.18
CA SER A 5 14.44 33.76 -12.07
C SER A 5 13.70 34.02 -10.76
N PRO A 6 13.84 33.16 -9.73
CA PRO A 6 13.18 33.36 -8.44
C PRO A 6 13.42 34.74 -7.83
N SER A 7 14.64 35.27 -7.94
CA SER A 7 14.97 36.62 -7.45
C SER A 7 14.24 37.73 -8.20
N ARG A 8 13.95 37.55 -9.49
CA ARG A 8 13.23 38.54 -10.30
C ARG A 8 11.73 38.46 -10.09
N ASP A 9 11.20 37.26 -9.88
CA ASP A 9 9.78 36.98 -9.63
C ASP A 9 9.22 37.77 -8.43
N GLU A 10 10.01 37.96 -7.38
CA GLU A 10 9.62 38.70 -6.18
C GLU A 10 9.32 40.20 -6.42
N TYR A 11 9.84 40.79 -7.49
CA TYR A 11 9.59 42.19 -7.85
C TYR A 11 8.32 42.38 -8.69
N TYR A 12 7.73 41.30 -9.20
CA TYR A 12 6.55 41.37 -10.06
C TYR A 12 5.30 40.87 -9.31
N MET A 13 4.19 41.56 -9.50
CA MET A 13 2.87 41.09 -9.08
C MET A 13 2.33 40.20 -10.18
N VAL A 14 2.23 38.90 -9.90
CA VAL A 14 1.86 37.87 -10.90
C VAL A 14 0.44 37.39 -10.63
N ALA A 15 -0.50 37.71 -11.52
CA ALA A 15 -1.88 37.22 -11.42
C ALA A 15 -1.97 35.70 -11.68
N THR A 16 -2.77 35.00 -10.87
CA THR A 16 -3.01 33.54 -10.99
C THR A 16 -4.26 33.20 -11.82
N GLY A 17 -5.18 34.17 -11.97
CA GLY A 17 -6.41 34.04 -12.76
C GLY A 17 -6.24 34.29 -14.25
N ASN A 18 -7.14 33.71 -15.05
CA ASN A 18 -7.36 34.08 -16.45
C ASN A 18 -8.73 34.76 -16.51
N SER A 19 -8.82 36.07 -16.26
CA SER A 19 -9.97 36.79 -16.80
C SER A 19 -9.80 36.78 -18.32
N LEU A 20 -10.62 36.00 -19.02
CA LEU A 20 -10.71 36.06 -20.47
C LEU A 20 -11.34 37.40 -20.84
N ALA A 21 -10.54 38.46 -20.82
CA ALA A 21 -10.84 39.74 -21.44
C ALA A 21 -10.78 39.57 -22.98
N LEU A 22 -11.63 38.71 -23.53
CA LEU A 22 -11.81 38.56 -24.98
C LEU A 22 -12.90 39.50 -25.51
N ASN A 23 -13.74 40.04 -24.63
CA ASN A 23 -14.67 41.12 -24.96
C ASN A 23 -14.19 42.42 -24.30
N ARG A 24 -13.65 43.35 -25.11
CA ARG A 24 -13.23 44.71 -24.70
C ARG A 24 -14.34 45.57 -24.04
N GLY A 25 -15.54 45.04 -23.82
CA GLY A 25 -16.71 45.75 -23.32
C GLY A 25 -17.34 45.19 -22.05
N ILE A 26 -16.80 44.13 -21.43
CA ILE A 26 -17.37 43.57 -20.18
C ILE A 26 -16.40 43.87 -19.04
N GLN A 27 -16.86 44.70 -18.11
CA GLN A 27 -16.10 45.34 -17.04
C GLN A 27 -16.32 44.60 -15.71
N GLU A 28 -16.20 43.26 -15.68
CA GLU A 28 -16.76 42.46 -14.58
C GLU A 28 -15.79 41.90 -13.53
N GLU A 29 -14.48 42.17 -13.57
CA GLU A 29 -13.62 41.92 -12.39
C GLU A 29 -12.61 43.05 -12.18
N GLN A 30 -12.88 43.94 -11.21
CA GLN A 30 -11.95 45.00 -10.82
C GLN A 30 -10.75 44.47 -10.02
N VAL A 31 -10.88 43.30 -9.38
CA VAL A 31 -9.88 42.77 -8.44
C VAL A 31 -9.59 41.30 -8.76
N VAL A 32 -8.32 40.94 -8.82
CA VAL A 32 -7.84 39.59 -9.15
C VAL A 32 -6.87 39.07 -8.09
N PRO A 33 -6.86 37.75 -7.84
CA PRO A 33 -5.85 37.13 -7.01
C PRO A 33 -4.48 37.19 -7.73
N ALA A 34 -3.50 37.75 -7.06
CA ALA A 34 -2.12 37.85 -7.51
C ALA A 34 -1.16 37.40 -6.42
N ARG A 35 -0.02 36.87 -6.85
CA ARG A 35 1.09 36.50 -5.98
C ARG A 35 2.13 37.63 -6.00
N TYR A 36 2.53 38.09 -4.82
CA TYR A 36 3.63 39.04 -4.64
C TYR A 36 4.48 38.60 -3.46
N ARG A 37 5.80 38.47 -3.64
CA ARG A 37 6.73 37.99 -2.60
C ARG A 37 6.28 36.72 -1.87
N GLN A 38 5.72 35.77 -2.63
CA GLN A 38 5.18 34.49 -2.13
C GLN A 38 3.88 34.59 -1.30
N GLU A 39 3.31 35.78 -1.14
CA GLU A 39 2.01 35.98 -0.52
C GLU A 39 0.90 36.10 -1.58
N PHE A 40 -0.30 35.61 -1.25
CA PHE A 40 -1.49 35.75 -2.09
C PHE A 40 -2.24 37.01 -1.68
N LEU A 41 -2.33 37.96 -2.60
CA LEU A 41 -3.00 39.25 -2.45
C LEU A 41 -4.15 39.34 -3.44
N THR A 42 -5.17 40.14 -3.11
CA THR A 42 -6.24 40.48 -4.04
C THR A 42 -6.01 41.92 -4.46
N ILE A 43 -5.59 42.14 -5.71
CA ILE A 43 -5.17 43.46 -6.23
C ILE A 43 -5.99 43.88 -7.43
N ALA A 44 -6.06 45.19 -7.68
CA ALA A 44 -6.73 45.69 -8.86
C ALA A 44 -6.03 45.21 -10.14
N TRP A 45 -6.79 44.91 -11.20
CA TRP A 45 -6.23 44.42 -12.47
C TRP A 45 -5.15 45.36 -13.04
N GLU A 46 -5.31 46.66 -12.85
CA GLU A 46 -4.37 47.71 -13.28
C GLU A 46 -2.98 47.62 -12.62
N GLN A 47 -2.91 47.02 -11.43
CA GLN A 47 -1.68 46.85 -10.66
C GLN A 47 -0.93 45.56 -11.01
N VAL A 48 -1.51 44.68 -11.83
CA VAL A 48 -0.89 43.42 -12.22
C VAL A 48 0.26 43.66 -13.20
N HIS A 49 1.47 43.23 -12.86
CA HIS A 49 2.62 43.32 -13.77
C HIS A 49 2.65 42.20 -14.81
N LEU A 50 2.36 40.97 -14.38
CA LEU A 50 2.46 39.76 -15.20
C LEU A 50 1.30 38.80 -14.91
N ARG A 51 1.03 37.88 -15.84
CA ARG A 51 0.02 36.82 -15.67
C ARG A 51 0.63 35.45 -15.87
N SER A 52 0.15 34.47 -15.11
CA SER A 52 0.43 33.06 -15.37
C SER A 52 -0.23 32.62 -16.68
N ILE A 53 0.44 31.76 -17.45
CA ILE A 53 -0.03 31.34 -18.79
C ILE A 53 -0.78 30.01 -18.68
N PHE A 54 -0.26 29.07 -17.91
CA PHE A 54 -0.80 27.72 -17.81
C PHE A 54 -0.97 27.30 -16.34
N PRO A 55 -2.13 26.75 -15.97
CA PRO A 55 -2.38 26.31 -14.59
C PRO A 55 -1.51 25.10 -14.21
N PHE A 56 -1.11 24.28 -15.18
CA PHE A 56 -0.22 23.14 -14.95
C PHE A 56 1.26 23.51 -14.75
N GLN A 57 1.65 24.79 -14.91
CA GLN A 57 3.05 25.22 -14.74
C GLN A 57 3.60 24.92 -13.34
N TYR A 58 2.73 24.88 -12.33
CA TYR A 58 3.09 24.59 -10.94
C TYR A 58 3.26 23.09 -10.66
N PHE A 59 2.83 22.22 -11.58
CA PHE A 59 2.72 20.79 -11.35
C PHE A 59 3.72 20.00 -12.17
N SER A 60 4.22 18.91 -11.59
CA SER A 60 5.02 17.93 -12.34
C SER A 60 4.17 17.25 -13.41
N ILE A 61 4.79 16.78 -14.50
CA ILE A 61 4.11 16.03 -15.57
C ILE A 61 3.23 14.89 -15.02
N GLY A 62 3.71 14.14 -14.04
CA GLY A 62 2.93 13.05 -13.44
C GLY A 62 1.68 13.50 -12.69
N ALA A 63 1.70 14.70 -12.09
CA ALA A 63 0.51 15.30 -11.49
C ALA A 63 -0.42 15.86 -12.57
N SER A 64 0.14 16.50 -13.60
CA SER A 64 -0.64 17.08 -14.71
C SER A 64 -1.35 16.05 -15.58
N LEU A 65 -1.01 14.75 -15.47
CA LEU A 65 -1.69 13.63 -16.13
C LEU A 65 -2.94 13.11 -15.37
N ILE A 66 -3.25 13.71 -14.23
CA ILE A 66 -4.42 13.37 -13.40
C ILE A 66 -5.59 14.26 -13.83
N PRO A 67 -6.69 13.72 -14.38
CA PRO A 67 -7.89 14.51 -14.64
C PRO A 67 -8.53 14.92 -13.32
N PHE A 68 -9.30 16.01 -13.30
CA PHE A 68 -10.00 16.49 -12.10
C PHE A 68 -9.09 16.61 -10.86
N ILE A 69 -7.84 17.07 -11.04
CA ILE A 69 -6.85 17.09 -9.96
C ILE A 69 -7.25 18.05 -8.83
N GLU A 70 -7.96 19.12 -9.16
CA GLU A 70 -8.51 20.09 -8.21
C GLU A 70 -9.49 19.46 -7.20
N HIS A 71 -10.09 18.33 -7.55
CA HIS A 71 -11.00 17.55 -6.70
C HIS A 71 -10.28 16.50 -5.83
N ASN A 72 -8.95 16.53 -5.79
CA ASN A 72 -8.13 15.62 -5.00
C ASN A 72 -7.32 16.35 -3.94
N ASP A 73 -7.20 15.73 -2.75
CA ASP A 73 -6.21 16.12 -1.76
C ASP A 73 -4.78 16.05 -2.33
N ALA A 74 -3.95 17.03 -1.96
CA ALA A 74 -2.59 17.17 -2.47
C ALA A 74 -1.71 15.93 -2.17
N ASN A 75 -1.87 15.28 -1.01
CA ASN A 75 -1.09 14.09 -0.69
C ASN A 75 -1.49 12.91 -1.58
N ARG A 76 -2.77 12.83 -1.97
CA ARG A 76 -3.26 11.79 -2.88
C ARG A 76 -2.77 12.02 -4.30
N ALA A 77 -2.80 13.26 -4.78
CA ALA A 77 -2.22 13.62 -6.07
C ALA A 77 -0.71 13.30 -6.13
N LEU A 78 0.04 13.54 -5.06
CA LEU A 78 1.45 13.16 -4.96
C LEU A 78 1.65 11.63 -5.05
N MET A 79 0.82 10.86 -4.32
CA MET A 79 0.86 9.40 -4.40
C MET A 79 0.56 8.91 -5.82
N SER A 80 -0.43 9.49 -6.50
CA SER A 80 -0.77 9.17 -7.89
C SER A 80 0.40 9.37 -8.84
N SER A 81 1.06 10.54 -8.77
CA SER A 81 2.22 10.85 -9.60
C SER A 81 3.34 9.81 -9.42
N ASN A 82 3.52 9.32 -8.18
CA ASN A 82 4.47 8.25 -7.89
C ASN A 82 4.01 6.87 -8.41
N MET A 83 2.73 6.54 -8.29
CA MET A 83 2.18 5.26 -8.74
C MET A 83 2.23 5.11 -10.25
N GLN A 84 1.98 6.18 -11.01
CA GLN A 84 2.10 6.16 -12.47
C GLN A 84 3.52 5.76 -12.93
N ARG A 85 4.57 6.20 -12.24
CA ARG A 85 5.97 5.81 -12.53
C ARG A 85 6.30 4.35 -12.18
N GLN A 86 5.42 3.67 -11.47
CA GLN A 86 5.53 2.25 -11.09
C GLN A 86 4.71 1.35 -12.02
N ALA A 87 3.92 1.92 -12.93
CA ALA A 87 3.10 1.17 -13.86
C ALA A 87 3.96 0.24 -14.73
N VAL A 88 3.52 -1.00 -14.86
CA VAL A 88 4.17 -2.02 -15.69
C VAL A 88 3.50 -2.00 -17.06
N PRO A 89 4.24 -1.91 -18.17
CA PRO A 89 3.67 -1.97 -19.52
C PRO A 89 2.87 -3.27 -19.72
N LEU A 90 1.60 -3.13 -20.06
CA LEU A 90 0.72 -4.26 -20.36
C LEU A 90 0.92 -4.74 -21.80
N SER A 91 0.68 -6.03 -22.02
CA SER A 91 0.68 -6.65 -23.36
C SER A 91 -0.30 -5.95 -24.31
N GLN A 92 -1.48 -5.63 -23.78
CA GLN A 92 -2.50 -4.84 -24.42
C GLN A 92 -2.74 -3.60 -23.57
N SER A 93 -2.23 -2.46 -24.01
CA SER A 93 -2.50 -1.16 -23.38
C SER A 93 -3.69 -0.49 -24.07
N GLU A 94 -4.33 0.48 -23.42
CA GLU A 94 -5.46 1.23 -23.97
C GLU A 94 -5.37 2.71 -23.63
N LYS A 95 -5.83 3.55 -24.55
CA LYS A 95 -5.94 4.99 -24.33
C LYS A 95 -6.96 5.26 -23.23
N CYS A 96 -6.66 6.17 -22.31
CA CYS A 96 -7.64 6.57 -21.30
C CYS A 96 -8.89 7.17 -21.96
N ILE A 97 -10.08 6.84 -21.46
CA ILE A 97 -11.35 7.46 -21.90
C ILE A 97 -11.35 8.94 -21.50
N VAL A 98 -10.92 9.24 -20.28
CA VAL A 98 -10.81 10.61 -19.76
C VAL A 98 -9.33 10.95 -19.64
N GLY A 99 -8.79 11.78 -20.52
CA GLY A 99 -7.40 12.22 -20.51
C GLY A 99 -7.25 13.69 -20.14
N THR A 100 -6.01 14.14 -19.97
CA THR A 100 -5.66 15.55 -19.73
C THR A 100 -5.25 16.27 -21.01
N GLY A 101 -4.89 15.51 -22.05
CA GLY A 101 -4.35 16.00 -23.32
C GLY A 101 -2.83 16.07 -23.36
N LEU A 102 -2.16 15.84 -22.22
CA LEU A 102 -0.70 15.80 -22.13
C LEU A 102 -0.13 14.42 -22.51
N GLU A 103 -0.95 13.37 -22.56
CA GLU A 103 -0.55 11.99 -22.81
C GLU A 103 0.23 11.86 -24.13
N ARG A 104 -0.19 12.59 -25.18
CA ARG A 104 0.49 12.61 -26.48
C ARG A 104 1.86 13.28 -26.40
N GLN A 105 1.93 14.43 -25.73
CA GLN A 105 3.19 15.17 -25.57
C GLN A 105 4.20 14.35 -24.77
N VAL A 106 3.75 13.73 -23.67
CA VAL A 106 4.60 12.87 -22.83
C VAL A 106 5.10 11.66 -23.59
N ALA A 107 4.26 11.02 -24.41
CA ALA A 107 4.69 9.90 -25.24
C ALA A 107 5.74 10.33 -26.27
N LEU A 108 5.55 11.46 -26.95
CA LEU A 108 6.52 11.99 -27.92
C LEU A 108 7.85 12.35 -27.28
N ASP A 109 7.83 13.11 -26.18
CA ASP A 109 9.03 13.59 -25.49
C ASP A 109 9.81 12.46 -24.81
N SER A 110 9.16 11.32 -24.54
CA SER A 110 9.81 10.14 -23.96
C SER A 110 10.75 9.40 -24.93
N GLY A 111 10.62 9.61 -26.24
CA GLY A 111 11.37 8.88 -27.27
C GLY A 111 11.01 7.39 -27.39
N VAL A 112 9.92 6.94 -26.75
CA VAL A 112 9.43 5.56 -26.81
C VAL A 112 8.77 5.21 -28.16
N PRO A 113 7.89 6.04 -28.75
CA PRO A 113 7.33 5.76 -30.08
C PRO A 113 8.34 6.09 -31.18
N ALA A 114 8.28 5.36 -32.30
CA ALA A 114 9.09 5.66 -33.47
C ALA A 114 8.43 6.78 -34.30
N ILE A 115 9.18 7.85 -34.58
CA ILE A 115 8.69 9.06 -35.26
C ILE A 115 9.36 9.17 -36.64
N ALA A 116 8.63 9.68 -37.63
CA ALA A 116 9.16 10.00 -38.95
C ALA A 116 10.01 11.28 -38.92
N GLU A 117 11.31 11.16 -39.17
CA GLU A 117 12.22 12.31 -39.30
C GLU A 117 12.03 13.07 -40.63
N HIS A 118 11.63 12.33 -41.67
CA HIS A 118 11.45 12.83 -43.03
C HIS A 118 10.06 12.45 -43.56
N GLU A 119 9.55 13.27 -44.47
CA GLU A 119 8.36 12.92 -45.24
C GLU A 119 8.69 11.89 -46.33
N GLY A 120 7.69 11.09 -46.71
CA GLY A 120 7.90 10.04 -47.69
C GLY A 120 6.72 9.10 -47.82
N LYS A 121 6.91 8.01 -48.56
CA LYS A 121 5.90 6.96 -48.76
C LYS A 121 6.42 5.65 -48.20
N ILE A 122 5.60 4.94 -47.44
CA ILE A 122 5.98 3.64 -46.88
C ILE A 122 6.05 2.60 -47.99
N VAL A 123 7.25 2.03 -48.17
CA VAL A 123 7.51 1.00 -49.17
C VAL A 123 7.19 -0.38 -48.58
N TYR A 124 7.64 -0.61 -47.35
CA TYR A 124 7.54 -1.89 -46.68
C TYR A 124 7.54 -1.72 -45.16
N THR A 125 6.70 -2.49 -44.47
CA THR A 125 6.58 -2.51 -43.02
C THR A 125 6.84 -3.93 -42.54
N ASP A 126 7.92 -4.12 -41.78
CA ASP A 126 8.23 -5.37 -41.08
C ASP A 126 8.02 -5.20 -39.58
N THR A 127 8.18 -6.29 -38.85
CA THR A 127 8.21 -6.32 -37.39
C THR A 127 9.48 -5.68 -36.82
N ASP A 128 10.64 -5.84 -37.48
CA ASP A 128 11.94 -5.36 -37.01
C ASP A 128 12.35 -4.00 -37.60
N LYS A 129 11.75 -3.58 -38.73
CA LYS A 129 12.08 -2.31 -39.39
C LYS A 129 10.94 -1.78 -40.26
N ILE A 130 10.93 -0.46 -40.43
CA ILE A 130 10.03 0.24 -41.36
C ILE A 130 10.88 0.88 -42.45
N ILE A 131 10.55 0.62 -43.71
CA ILE A 131 11.25 1.19 -44.87
C ILE A 131 10.31 2.16 -45.59
N PHE A 132 10.77 3.39 -45.76
CA PHE A 132 10.05 4.43 -46.49
C PHE A 132 10.97 5.13 -47.50
N SER A 133 10.38 5.62 -48.59
CA SER A 133 11.07 6.39 -49.62
C SER A 133 10.74 7.87 -49.47
N GLY A 134 11.75 8.71 -49.27
CA GLY A 134 11.63 10.16 -49.18
C GLY A 134 12.71 10.84 -50.01
N ASN A 135 12.37 11.87 -50.79
CA ASN A 135 13.31 12.62 -51.64
C ASN A 135 14.19 11.78 -52.60
N GLY A 136 13.72 10.61 -53.03
CA GLY A 136 14.46 9.70 -53.92
C GLY A 136 15.27 8.62 -53.20
N ASP A 137 15.49 8.75 -51.89
CA ASP A 137 16.24 7.78 -51.08
C ASP A 137 15.32 6.86 -50.27
N THR A 138 15.72 5.60 -50.13
CA THR A 138 15.08 4.64 -49.22
C THR A 138 15.74 4.67 -47.85
N LEU A 139 14.98 5.08 -46.83
CA LEU A 139 15.42 5.12 -45.43
C LEU A 139 14.78 3.96 -44.65
N SER A 140 15.57 3.32 -43.78
CA SER A 140 15.11 2.25 -42.90
C SER A 140 15.21 2.66 -41.44
N ILE A 141 14.09 2.60 -40.72
CA ILE A 141 14.02 2.83 -39.27
C ILE A 141 13.95 1.46 -38.58
N PRO A 142 14.96 1.06 -37.79
CA PRO A 142 14.89 -0.16 -36.99
C PRO A 142 13.92 0.02 -35.81
N LEU A 143 13.15 -1.01 -35.53
CA LEU A 143 12.21 -1.07 -34.42
C LEU A 143 12.79 -1.89 -33.26
N VAL A 144 12.49 -1.47 -32.04
CA VAL A 144 12.90 -2.18 -30.83
C VAL A 144 12.05 -3.44 -30.64
N MET A 145 12.70 -4.61 -30.60
CA MET A 145 12.05 -5.92 -30.50
C MET A 145 12.45 -6.66 -29.21
N TYR A 146 11.48 -6.92 -28.35
CA TYR A 146 11.64 -7.70 -27.10
C TYR A 146 12.88 -7.35 -26.28
N GLU A 147 13.17 -6.05 -26.15
CA GLU A 147 14.32 -5.59 -25.40
C GLU A 147 14.01 -5.54 -23.90
N ARG A 148 15.02 -5.86 -23.08
CA ARG A 148 14.88 -5.85 -21.62
C ARG A 148 15.10 -4.44 -21.07
N SER A 149 14.16 -3.96 -20.26
CA SER A 149 14.38 -2.76 -19.45
C SER A 149 15.19 -3.05 -18.18
N ASN A 150 15.70 -1.99 -17.53
CA ASN A 150 16.39 -2.09 -16.23
C ASN A 150 15.52 -2.73 -15.13
N LYS A 151 14.19 -2.56 -15.19
CA LYS A 151 13.23 -3.17 -14.26
C LYS A 151 12.75 -4.56 -14.73
N ASN A 152 13.39 -5.17 -15.73
CA ASN A 152 13.03 -6.45 -16.32
C ASN A 152 11.66 -6.47 -17.01
N THR A 153 11.14 -5.32 -17.45
CA THR A 153 9.94 -5.25 -18.30
C THR A 153 10.33 -5.38 -19.76
N CYS A 154 9.37 -5.71 -20.62
CA CYS A 154 9.56 -5.82 -22.06
C CYS A 154 9.38 -4.45 -22.74
N MET A 155 10.36 -4.03 -23.53
CA MET A 155 10.27 -2.92 -24.47
C MET A 155 10.10 -3.47 -25.88
N HIS A 156 8.99 -3.14 -26.53
CA HIS A 156 8.68 -3.62 -27.86
C HIS A 156 7.87 -2.57 -28.61
N GLN A 157 8.32 -2.25 -29.82
CA GLN A 157 7.64 -1.33 -30.72
C GLN A 157 6.81 -2.11 -31.75
N LYS A 158 5.57 -1.67 -31.95
CA LYS A 158 4.60 -2.25 -32.89
C LYS A 158 4.32 -1.24 -34.01
N PRO A 159 4.61 -1.56 -35.27
CA PRO A 159 4.33 -0.66 -36.38
C PRO A 159 2.81 -0.45 -36.54
N ARG A 160 2.41 0.80 -36.79
CA ARG A 160 0.99 1.19 -36.97
C ARG A 160 0.62 1.55 -38.40
N VAL A 161 1.62 1.82 -39.22
CA VAL A 161 1.41 2.42 -40.53
C VAL A 161 1.29 1.36 -41.64
N PRO A 162 0.21 1.38 -42.43
CA PRO A 162 0.03 0.45 -43.53
C PRO A 162 0.93 0.81 -44.72
N ARG A 163 1.25 -0.20 -45.54
CA ARG A 163 2.03 -0.05 -46.76
C ARG A 163 1.39 0.96 -47.72
N GLY A 164 2.21 1.78 -48.38
CA GLY A 164 1.77 2.72 -49.41
C GLY A 164 1.21 4.04 -48.91
N LYS A 165 1.08 4.25 -47.60
CA LYS A 165 0.64 5.53 -47.02
C LYS A 165 1.77 6.57 -47.06
N CYS A 166 1.41 7.81 -47.40
CA CYS A 166 2.32 8.95 -47.30
C CYS A 166 2.41 9.41 -45.84
N ILE A 167 3.63 9.62 -45.36
CA ILE A 167 3.95 10.06 -44.00
C ILE A 167 4.45 11.50 -44.01
N LYS A 168 4.05 12.26 -42.99
CA LYS A 168 4.57 13.61 -42.74
C LYS A 168 5.70 13.55 -41.72
N LYS A 169 6.62 14.52 -41.78
CA LYS A 169 7.60 14.73 -40.72
C LYS A 169 6.91 14.90 -39.36
N GLY A 170 7.40 14.20 -38.34
CA GLY A 170 6.83 14.19 -37.00
C GLY A 170 5.66 13.22 -36.80
N GLN A 171 5.25 12.47 -37.84
CA GLN A 171 4.20 11.46 -37.70
C GLN A 171 4.72 10.21 -36.98
N ILE A 172 3.87 9.61 -36.16
CA ILE A 172 4.19 8.38 -35.41
C ILE A 172 4.04 7.17 -36.32
N LEU A 173 5.09 6.35 -36.39
CA LEU A 173 5.19 5.18 -37.25
C LEU A 173 4.95 3.88 -36.48
N ALA A 174 5.46 3.80 -35.25
CA ALA A 174 5.29 2.65 -34.37
C ALA A 174 5.01 3.09 -32.93
N ASP A 175 4.08 2.40 -32.28
CA ASP A 175 3.81 2.56 -30.85
C ASP A 175 4.84 1.74 -30.07
N GLY A 176 5.43 2.29 -29.02
CA GLY A 176 6.29 1.56 -28.09
C GLY A 176 5.53 0.96 -26.89
N ALA A 177 6.29 0.54 -25.88
CA ALA A 177 5.73 -0.01 -24.65
C ALA A 177 4.89 1.03 -23.90
N ALA A 178 3.68 0.65 -23.46
CA ALA A 178 2.73 1.54 -22.80
C ALA A 178 2.35 2.80 -23.60
N THR A 179 2.31 2.70 -24.93
CA THR A 179 1.77 3.74 -25.81
C THR A 179 0.78 3.14 -26.79
N VAL A 180 -0.28 3.89 -27.11
CA VAL A 180 -1.29 3.49 -28.10
C VAL A 180 -1.62 4.70 -28.94
N GLY A 181 -1.50 4.59 -30.27
CA GLY A 181 -1.81 5.70 -31.19
C GLY A 181 -1.08 6.99 -30.84
N GLY A 182 0.16 6.88 -30.36
CA GLY A 182 0.97 8.02 -29.96
C GLY A 182 0.65 8.69 -28.62
N GLU A 183 -0.23 8.11 -27.82
CA GLU A 183 -0.57 8.60 -26.47
C GLU A 183 -0.05 7.63 -25.41
N LEU A 184 0.31 8.17 -24.25
CA LEU A 184 0.67 7.39 -23.08
C LEU A 184 -0.53 6.56 -22.60
N ALA A 185 -0.31 5.24 -22.50
CA ALA A 185 -1.31 4.24 -22.13
C ALA A 185 -0.70 3.28 -21.11
N LEU A 186 -0.67 3.69 -19.83
CA LEU A 186 -0.05 2.93 -18.74
C LEU A 186 -0.88 1.71 -18.29
N GLY A 187 -2.14 1.64 -18.68
CA GLY A 187 -3.09 0.65 -18.18
C GLY A 187 -4.20 0.35 -19.18
N LYS A 188 -5.35 -0.05 -18.63
CA LYS A 188 -6.55 -0.47 -19.33
C LYS A 188 -7.77 0.19 -18.70
N ASN A 189 -8.76 0.56 -19.51
CA ASN A 189 -10.05 1.03 -19.01
C ASN A 189 -10.86 -0.21 -18.59
N VAL A 190 -11.43 -0.18 -17.39
CA VAL A 190 -12.21 -1.29 -16.83
C VAL A 190 -13.46 -0.75 -16.18
N LEU A 191 -14.53 -1.55 -16.15
CA LEU A 191 -15.76 -1.16 -15.48
C LEU A 191 -15.62 -1.35 -13.96
N VAL A 192 -15.84 -0.28 -13.22
CA VAL A 192 -15.61 -0.24 -11.77
C VAL A 192 -16.91 0.05 -11.01
N ALA A 193 -17.13 -0.65 -9.89
CA ALA A 193 -18.19 -0.33 -8.94
C ALA A 193 -17.62 0.09 -7.58
N TYR A 194 -18.24 1.08 -6.96
CA TYR A 194 -17.96 1.49 -5.57
C TYR A 194 -19.08 0.99 -4.66
N MET A 195 -18.92 -0.21 -4.11
CA MET A 195 -19.88 -0.80 -3.18
C MET A 195 -19.15 -1.76 -2.22
N PRO A 196 -19.55 -1.89 -0.96
CA PRO A 196 -19.00 -2.94 -0.10
C PRO A 196 -19.41 -4.33 -0.60
N TRP A 197 -18.50 -5.30 -0.59
CA TRP A 197 -18.76 -6.67 -1.06
C TRP A 197 -18.16 -7.72 -0.13
N GLU A 198 -19.01 -8.33 0.70
CA GLU A 198 -18.69 -9.47 1.61
C GLU A 198 -17.40 -9.31 2.45
N GLY A 199 -16.94 -8.08 2.67
CA GLY A 199 -15.67 -7.77 3.34
C GLY A 199 -14.41 -8.02 2.49
N TYR A 200 -14.52 -8.57 1.28
CA TYR A 200 -13.38 -8.81 0.39
C TYR A 200 -12.73 -7.53 -0.10
N ASN A 201 -13.46 -6.42 -0.13
CA ASN A 201 -12.94 -5.10 -0.46
C ASN A 201 -12.81 -4.19 0.78
N SER A 202 -12.53 -4.76 1.96
CA SER A 202 -12.24 -3.97 3.15
C SER A 202 -10.96 -3.13 2.99
N GLU A 203 -10.93 -1.92 3.58
CA GLU A 203 -9.83 -0.94 3.47
C GLU A 203 -9.37 -0.70 2.02
N ASP A 204 -8.19 -1.23 1.67
CA ASP A 204 -7.50 -1.13 0.38
C ASP A 204 -7.53 -2.46 -0.38
N ALA A 205 -8.34 -3.42 0.03
CA ALA A 205 -8.55 -4.64 -0.73
C ALA A 205 -9.46 -4.36 -1.94
N VAL A 206 -9.17 -5.00 -3.07
CA VAL A 206 -9.94 -4.85 -4.31
C VAL A 206 -10.37 -6.22 -4.81
N LEU A 207 -11.65 -6.31 -5.18
CA LEU A 207 -12.23 -7.48 -5.82
C LEU A 207 -12.05 -7.39 -7.32
N LEU A 208 -11.68 -8.51 -7.95
CA LEU A 208 -11.39 -8.58 -9.38
C LEU A 208 -12.28 -9.62 -10.05
N SER A 209 -12.84 -9.30 -11.22
CA SER A 209 -13.54 -10.26 -12.06
C SER A 209 -12.56 -11.20 -12.75
N GLU A 210 -12.88 -12.49 -12.78
CA GLU A 210 -12.15 -13.51 -13.54
C GLU A 210 -12.07 -13.19 -15.05
N ARG A 211 -12.99 -12.36 -15.57
CA ARG A 211 -12.92 -11.80 -16.92
C ARG A 211 -11.58 -11.13 -17.21
N LEU A 212 -11.02 -10.40 -16.26
CA LEU A 212 -9.76 -9.67 -16.42
C LEU A 212 -8.56 -10.62 -16.55
N VAL A 213 -8.63 -11.81 -15.95
CA VAL A 213 -7.61 -12.86 -16.06
C VAL A 213 -7.73 -13.58 -17.39
N TYR A 214 -8.92 -14.11 -17.71
CA TYR A 214 -9.14 -14.84 -18.98
C TYR A 214 -8.98 -13.96 -20.22
N GLY A 215 -9.32 -12.67 -20.12
CA GLY A 215 -9.16 -11.70 -21.20
C GLY A 215 -7.74 -11.19 -21.38
N ASP A 216 -6.77 -11.67 -20.59
CA ASP A 216 -5.37 -11.22 -20.64
C ASP A 216 -5.20 -9.68 -20.51
N ILE A 217 -6.14 -9.02 -19.80
CA ILE A 217 -6.24 -7.55 -19.75
C ILE A 217 -5.06 -6.97 -18.95
N TYR A 218 -4.84 -7.48 -17.74
CA TYR A 218 -3.71 -7.10 -16.88
C TYR A 218 -2.53 -8.06 -16.99
N THR A 219 -2.19 -8.45 -18.22
CA THR A 219 -1.07 -9.34 -18.51
C THR A 219 0.16 -8.54 -18.94
N SER A 220 1.33 -8.85 -18.39
CA SER A 220 2.61 -8.21 -18.73
C SER A 220 3.69 -9.25 -19.07
N PHE A 221 4.69 -8.82 -19.85
CA PHE A 221 5.86 -9.62 -20.19
C PHE A 221 7.09 -9.12 -19.44
N HIS A 222 7.75 -10.04 -18.75
CA HIS A 222 9.00 -9.76 -18.04
C HIS A 222 10.15 -10.54 -18.63
N ILE A 223 11.24 -9.86 -18.95
CA ILE A 223 12.44 -10.49 -19.50
C ILE A 223 13.49 -10.56 -18.40
N ARG A 224 13.77 -11.78 -17.95
CA ARG A 224 14.81 -12.05 -16.94
C ARG A 224 16.10 -12.50 -17.62
N LYS A 225 17.21 -11.91 -17.17
CA LYS A 225 18.56 -12.29 -17.57
C LYS A 225 19.12 -13.27 -16.54
N TYR A 226 19.54 -14.43 -17.00
CA TYR A 226 20.30 -15.41 -16.25
C TYR A 226 21.72 -15.47 -16.83
N GLU A 227 22.73 -15.48 -15.96
CA GLU A 227 24.13 -15.42 -16.38
C GLU A 227 24.95 -16.45 -15.59
N ILE A 228 25.80 -17.18 -16.30
CA ILE A 228 26.79 -18.07 -15.71
C ILE A 228 28.14 -17.83 -16.37
N GLN A 229 29.20 -17.90 -15.56
CA GLN A 229 30.58 -17.74 -16.00
C GLN A 229 31.35 -19.02 -15.73
N THR A 230 32.29 -19.34 -16.62
CA THR A 230 33.28 -20.39 -16.41
C THR A 230 34.51 -19.81 -15.72
N HIS A 231 34.97 -20.47 -14.67
CA HIS A 231 36.19 -20.12 -13.97
C HIS A 231 37.22 -21.26 -14.10
N VAL A 232 38.49 -20.90 -13.97
CA VAL A 232 39.57 -21.89 -13.82
C VAL A 232 39.73 -22.14 -12.33
N THR A 233 39.45 -23.37 -11.90
CA THR A 233 39.71 -23.79 -10.53
C THR A 233 41.13 -24.32 -10.41
N SER A 234 41.65 -24.46 -9.17
CA SER A 234 42.92 -25.12 -8.89
C SER A 234 43.01 -26.56 -9.42
N HIS A 235 41.86 -27.20 -9.67
CA HIS A 235 41.75 -28.60 -10.10
C HIS A 235 41.45 -28.75 -11.59
N GLY A 236 41.38 -27.65 -12.34
CA GLY A 236 41.13 -27.64 -13.77
C GLY A 236 40.10 -26.59 -14.20
N PRO A 237 39.96 -26.36 -15.52
CA PRO A 237 38.96 -25.46 -16.07
C PRO A 237 37.55 -26.09 -15.97
N GLU A 238 36.57 -25.27 -15.62
CA GLU A 238 35.16 -25.68 -15.71
C GLU A 238 34.74 -25.82 -17.18
N ARG A 239 33.98 -26.87 -17.50
CA ARG A 239 33.56 -27.19 -18.88
C ARG A 239 32.05 -27.05 -19.02
N ILE A 240 31.61 -26.44 -20.11
CA ILE A 240 30.21 -26.41 -20.53
C ILE A 240 29.97 -27.64 -21.40
N THR A 241 28.99 -28.46 -21.04
CA THR A 241 28.67 -29.70 -21.77
C THR A 241 27.22 -30.13 -21.52
N LYS A 242 26.64 -30.84 -22.49
CA LYS A 242 25.35 -31.52 -22.35
C LYS A 242 25.48 -32.83 -21.56
N GLU A 243 26.64 -33.48 -21.64
CA GLU A 243 26.91 -34.77 -21.03
C GLU A 243 27.21 -34.60 -19.54
N ILE A 244 26.17 -34.64 -18.72
CA ILE A 244 26.30 -34.53 -17.26
C ILE A 244 26.00 -35.88 -16.64
N PRO A 245 27.00 -36.52 -15.98
CA PRO A 245 26.77 -37.80 -15.32
C PRO A 245 25.75 -37.62 -14.18
N HIS A 246 24.87 -38.61 -14.00
CA HIS A 246 23.84 -38.69 -12.95
C HIS A 246 22.55 -37.87 -13.13
N LEU A 247 22.37 -37.18 -14.27
CA LEU A 247 21.12 -36.47 -14.57
C LEU A 247 20.21 -37.25 -15.51
N GLU A 248 18.89 -37.19 -15.25
CA GLU A 248 17.89 -37.79 -16.11
C GLU A 248 17.85 -37.12 -17.49
N ALA A 249 17.63 -37.91 -18.54
CA ALA A 249 17.52 -37.41 -19.91
C ALA A 249 16.42 -36.36 -20.09
N HIS A 250 15.37 -36.40 -19.26
CA HIS A 250 14.28 -35.43 -19.27
C HIS A 250 14.76 -33.99 -19.02
N LEU A 251 15.65 -33.78 -18.06
CA LEU A 251 16.16 -32.45 -17.69
C LEU A 251 17.12 -31.87 -18.74
N LEU A 252 17.70 -32.75 -19.57
CA LEU A 252 18.66 -32.41 -20.64
C LEU A 252 17.98 -32.18 -22.00
N ARG A 253 16.66 -32.38 -22.11
CA ARG A 253 15.89 -32.29 -23.36
C ARG A 253 16.02 -30.93 -24.05
N ASN A 254 16.13 -29.87 -23.24
CA ASN A 254 16.12 -28.49 -23.70
C ASN A 254 17.51 -27.97 -24.09
N LEU A 255 18.57 -28.75 -23.85
CA LEU A 255 19.96 -28.38 -24.15
C LEU A 255 20.39 -28.77 -25.56
N ASP A 256 21.14 -27.90 -26.20
CA ASP A 256 21.82 -28.09 -27.48
C ASP A 256 23.05 -29.02 -27.33
N LYS A 257 23.77 -29.27 -28.43
CA LYS A 257 24.98 -30.12 -28.44
C LYS A 257 26.10 -29.59 -27.54
N ASN A 258 26.14 -28.28 -27.28
CA ASN A 258 27.16 -27.65 -26.45
C ASN A 258 26.80 -27.69 -24.96
N GLY A 259 25.55 -27.99 -24.60
CA GLY A 259 25.05 -27.94 -23.22
C GLY A 259 24.39 -26.61 -22.86
N ILE A 260 23.93 -25.84 -23.83
CA ILE A 260 23.23 -24.56 -23.64
C ILE A 260 21.77 -24.72 -24.06
N VAL A 261 20.84 -24.10 -23.35
CA VAL A 261 19.42 -24.15 -23.70
C VAL A 261 19.16 -23.65 -25.12
N MET A 262 18.33 -24.37 -25.87
CA MET A 262 17.95 -23.99 -27.24
C MET A 262 17.04 -22.75 -27.25
N LEU A 263 17.22 -21.89 -28.25
CA LEU A 263 16.36 -20.73 -28.48
C LEU A 263 14.91 -21.18 -28.73
N GLY A 264 13.95 -20.48 -28.13
CA GLY A 264 12.53 -20.79 -28.27
C GLY A 264 12.02 -21.93 -27.38
N SER A 265 12.89 -22.63 -26.65
CA SER A 265 12.49 -23.67 -25.71
C SER A 265 11.61 -23.12 -24.58
N TRP A 266 10.61 -23.91 -24.20
CA TRP A 266 9.82 -23.68 -23.00
C TRP A 266 10.56 -24.29 -21.80
N VAL A 267 10.83 -23.49 -20.78
CA VAL A 267 11.58 -23.90 -19.60
C VAL A 267 10.79 -23.67 -18.33
N GLU A 268 10.84 -24.66 -17.45
CA GLU A 268 10.15 -24.67 -16.16
C GLU A 268 11.13 -24.69 -15.01
N THR A 269 10.60 -24.52 -13.79
CA THR A 269 11.41 -24.52 -12.58
C THR A 269 12.19 -25.83 -12.47
N GLY A 270 13.51 -25.73 -12.25
CA GLY A 270 14.39 -26.89 -12.13
C GLY A 270 15.04 -27.33 -13.45
N ASP A 271 14.54 -26.88 -14.61
CA ASP A 271 15.17 -27.18 -15.90
C ASP A 271 16.59 -26.58 -15.97
N ILE A 272 17.48 -27.30 -16.64
CA ILE A 272 18.86 -26.87 -16.85
C ILE A 272 18.91 -25.89 -18.02
N LEU A 273 19.42 -24.69 -17.76
CA LEU A 273 19.65 -23.65 -18.75
C LEU A 273 21.05 -23.73 -19.36
N VAL A 274 22.05 -24.07 -18.53
CA VAL A 274 23.44 -24.31 -18.97
C VAL A 274 24.01 -25.48 -18.19
N GLY A 275 24.45 -26.50 -18.92
CA GLY A 275 25.18 -27.63 -18.40
C GLY A 275 26.63 -27.25 -18.10
N LYS A 276 27.02 -27.31 -16.83
CA LYS A 276 28.36 -26.93 -16.38
C LYS A 276 28.91 -27.98 -15.42
N LEU A 277 30.14 -28.40 -15.69
CA LEU A 277 30.89 -29.35 -14.87
C LEU A 277 32.12 -28.68 -14.27
N THR A 278 32.26 -28.80 -12.95
CA THR A 278 33.47 -28.37 -12.24
C THR A 278 34.28 -29.61 -11.87
N PRO A 279 35.57 -29.69 -12.27
CA PRO A 279 36.42 -30.83 -11.91
C PRO A 279 36.63 -30.88 -10.39
N GLN A 280 36.53 -32.07 -9.80
CA GLN A 280 36.74 -32.30 -8.37
C GLN A 280 37.76 -33.43 -8.18
N MET A 281 38.69 -33.27 -7.22
CA MET A 281 39.54 -34.39 -6.81
C MET A 281 38.70 -35.44 -6.10
N ALA A 282 38.67 -36.66 -6.65
CA ALA A 282 38.20 -37.85 -5.96
C ALA A 282 39.16 -38.17 -4.80
N LYS A 283 38.97 -37.55 -3.64
CA LYS A 283 39.54 -38.06 -2.39
C LYS A 283 38.64 -39.19 -1.92
N GLU A 284 39.00 -40.43 -2.27
CA GLU A 284 38.27 -41.61 -1.79
C GLU A 284 38.15 -41.60 -0.25
N SER A 285 39.10 -41.01 0.47
CA SER A 285 39.13 -40.88 1.94
C SER A 285 38.13 -39.91 2.56
N SER A 286 37.39 -39.12 1.76
CA SER A 286 36.40 -38.15 2.26
C SER A 286 34.98 -38.70 2.38
N TYR A 287 34.72 -39.89 1.81
CA TYR A 287 33.41 -40.54 1.87
C TYR A 287 33.32 -41.45 3.09
N ALA A 288 32.14 -41.47 3.71
CA ALA A 288 31.87 -42.37 4.82
C ALA A 288 32.05 -43.85 4.37
N PRO A 289 32.53 -44.74 5.25
CA PRO A 289 32.72 -46.16 4.92
C PRO A 289 31.48 -46.85 4.33
N GLU A 290 30.29 -46.44 4.77
CA GLU A 290 28.99 -46.92 4.32
C GLU A 290 28.73 -46.54 2.85
N ASP A 291 29.07 -45.31 2.46
CA ASP A 291 28.95 -44.79 1.09
C ASP A 291 29.92 -45.50 0.13
N ARG A 292 31.11 -45.86 0.62
CA ARG A 292 32.08 -46.66 -0.12
C ARG A 292 31.57 -48.09 -0.36
N LEU A 293 30.97 -48.71 0.65
CA LEU A 293 30.38 -50.04 0.55
C LEU A 293 29.19 -50.06 -0.42
N LEU A 294 28.29 -49.09 -0.32
CA LEU A 294 27.14 -48.94 -1.23
C LEU A 294 27.58 -48.81 -2.70
N ARG A 295 28.61 -48.02 -2.97
CA ARG A 295 29.16 -47.86 -4.32
C ARG A 295 29.84 -49.13 -4.83
N ALA A 296 30.53 -49.88 -3.97
CA ALA A 296 31.15 -51.15 -4.32
C ALA A 296 30.09 -52.22 -4.67
N ILE A 297 28.98 -52.27 -3.92
CA ILE A 297 27.86 -53.18 -4.17
C ILE A 297 27.13 -52.81 -5.47
N LEU A 298 26.89 -51.51 -5.71
CA LEU A 298 26.13 -51.02 -6.86
C LEU A 298 26.99 -50.78 -8.13
N GLY A 299 28.31 -50.95 -8.06
CA GLY A 299 29.22 -50.71 -9.18
C GLY A 299 29.28 -49.25 -9.67
N ILE A 300 28.92 -48.29 -8.81
CA ILE A 300 28.82 -46.88 -9.20
C ILE A 300 30.23 -46.25 -9.21
N GLN A 301 30.74 -45.95 -10.41
CA GLN A 301 32.01 -45.24 -10.58
C GLN A 301 31.99 -43.85 -9.94
N VAL A 302 33.11 -43.44 -9.32
CA VAL A 302 33.26 -42.11 -8.73
C VAL A 302 33.36 -41.08 -9.84
N SER A 303 32.38 -40.17 -9.93
CA SER A 303 32.45 -39.06 -10.88
C SER A 303 33.59 -38.12 -10.52
N THR A 304 34.45 -37.85 -11.51
CA THR A 304 35.60 -36.93 -11.40
C THR A 304 35.21 -35.45 -11.48
N SER A 305 33.91 -35.18 -11.68
CA SER A 305 33.37 -33.84 -11.86
C SER A 305 32.06 -33.68 -11.10
N LYS A 306 31.88 -32.50 -10.52
CA LYS A 306 30.67 -32.09 -9.83
C LYS A 306 29.80 -31.23 -10.75
N GLU A 307 28.50 -31.48 -10.72
CA GLU A 307 27.52 -30.67 -11.43
C GLU A 307 27.43 -29.26 -10.80
N THR A 308 27.67 -28.22 -11.60
CA THR A 308 27.50 -26.80 -11.23
C THR A 308 26.63 -26.05 -12.25
N CYS A 309 25.61 -26.74 -12.75
CA CYS A 309 24.72 -26.24 -13.81
C CYS A 309 23.90 -25.02 -13.39
N LEU A 310 23.62 -24.16 -14.37
CA LEU A 310 22.63 -23.09 -14.21
C LEU A 310 21.23 -23.68 -14.36
N LYS A 311 20.50 -23.80 -13.26
CA LYS A 311 19.09 -24.23 -13.26
C LYS A 311 18.15 -23.04 -13.16
N LEU A 312 16.96 -23.14 -13.75
CA LEU A 312 15.95 -22.11 -13.58
C LEU A 312 15.46 -22.10 -12.12
N PRO A 313 15.55 -20.96 -11.40
CA PRO A 313 15.17 -20.90 -10.00
C PRO A 313 13.67 -21.05 -9.80
N ILE A 314 13.30 -21.39 -8.57
CA ILE A 314 11.92 -21.70 -8.18
C ILE A 314 10.96 -20.54 -8.49
N GLY A 315 9.85 -20.88 -9.15
CA GLY A 315 8.82 -19.93 -9.59
C GLY A 315 9.16 -19.20 -10.89
N GLY A 316 10.27 -19.56 -11.54
CA GLY A 316 10.55 -19.20 -12.92
C GLY A 316 9.87 -20.17 -13.88
N ARG A 317 9.16 -19.63 -14.87
CA ARG A 317 8.70 -20.34 -16.07
C ARG A 317 8.69 -19.36 -17.24
N GLY A 318 8.95 -19.84 -18.44
CA GLY A 318 8.92 -18.96 -19.61
C GLY A 318 9.56 -19.54 -20.85
N ARG A 319 9.67 -18.68 -21.87
CA ARG A 319 10.26 -19.04 -23.16
C ARG A 319 11.62 -18.37 -23.32
N VAL A 320 12.61 -19.11 -23.78
CA VAL A 320 13.93 -18.57 -24.09
C VAL A 320 13.84 -17.68 -25.33
N ILE A 321 14.12 -16.38 -25.19
CA ILE A 321 14.10 -15.41 -26.30
C ILE A 321 15.48 -15.31 -26.95
N ASP A 322 16.52 -15.16 -26.13
CA ASP A 322 17.88 -14.85 -26.60
C ASP A 322 18.91 -15.58 -25.74
N VAL A 323 19.98 -16.04 -26.37
CA VAL A 323 21.11 -16.74 -25.77
C VAL A 323 22.38 -16.15 -26.36
N ARG A 324 23.21 -15.55 -25.50
CA ARG A 324 24.47 -14.92 -25.91
C ARG A 324 25.62 -15.62 -25.21
N TRP A 325 26.52 -16.17 -26.01
CA TRP A 325 27.79 -16.71 -25.55
C TRP A 325 28.89 -15.69 -25.83
N ILE A 326 29.44 -15.10 -24.77
CA ILE A 326 30.46 -14.06 -24.85
C ILE A 326 31.79 -14.64 -24.40
N GLN A 327 32.74 -14.68 -25.33
CA GLN A 327 34.14 -14.99 -25.04
C GLN A 327 34.93 -13.68 -25.00
N LYS A 328 35.63 -13.38 -23.90
CA LYS A 328 36.54 -12.24 -23.85
C LYS A 328 37.74 -12.54 -24.74
N LYS A 329 37.98 -11.71 -25.77
CA LYS A 329 39.22 -11.78 -26.57
C LYS A 329 40.33 -11.04 -25.81
N GLY A 330 41.13 -11.76 -25.03
CA GLY A 330 42.34 -11.28 -24.35
C GLY A 330 43.45 -12.33 -24.40
N GLY A 331 44.71 -11.93 -24.55
CA GLY A 331 45.85 -12.80 -24.91
C GLY A 331 46.32 -13.86 -23.91
N SER A 332 45.51 -14.26 -22.93
CA SER A 332 45.79 -15.42 -22.06
C SER A 332 45.06 -16.67 -22.56
N SER A 333 45.68 -17.85 -22.43
CA SER A 333 45.15 -19.13 -22.95
C SER A 333 43.83 -19.59 -22.33
N TYR A 334 43.36 -18.92 -21.27
CA TYR A 334 42.07 -19.17 -20.63
C TYR A 334 41.33 -17.85 -20.41
N ASN A 335 40.35 -17.57 -21.26
CA ASN A 335 39.43 -16.45 -21.06
C ASN A 335 38.13 -16.98 -20.45
N PRO A 336 37.59 -16.32 -19.41
CA PRO A 336 36.31 -16.72 -18.83
C PRO A 336 35.21 -16.52 -19.88
N GLU A 337 34.51 -17.60 -20.18
CA GLU A 337 33.32 -17.57 -21.01
C GLU A 337 32.13 -17.15 -20.15
N THR A 338 31.29 -16.28 -20.72
CA THR A 338 30.09 -15.80 -20.06
C THR A 338 28.89 -16.13 -20.94
N ILE A 339 27.97 -16.94 -20.43
CA ILE A 339 26.73 -17.27 -21.11
C ILE A 339 25.61 -16.47 -20.47
N ARG A 340 24.85 -15.75 -21.30
CA ARG A 340 23.68 -14.96 -20.91
C ARG A 340 22.44 -15.52 -21.58
N ILE A 341 21.43 -15.82 -20.80
CA ILE A 341 20.16 -16.38 -21.28
C ILE A 341 19.05 -15.42 -20.86
N TYR A 342 18.23 -15.03 -21.83
CA TYR A 342 17.09 -14.15 -21.65
C TYR A 342 15.81 -14.96 -21.79
N ILE A 343 15.00 -14.95 -20.71
CA ILE A 343 13.76 -15.72 -20.64
C ILE A 343 12.60 -14.74 -20.51
N SER A 344 11.63 -14.83 -21.43
CA SER A 344 10.35 -14.14 -21.35
C SER A 344 9.42 -14.86 -20.40
N GLN A 345 8.86 -14.15 -19.44
CA GLN A 345 7.88 -14.65 -18.49
C GLN A 345 6.57 -13.87 -18.69
N LYS A 346 5.51 -14.57 -19.12
CA LYS A 346 4.15 -14.03 -19.10
C LYS A 346 3.67 -13.98 -17.64
N ARG A 347 3.24 -12.81 -17.18
CA ARG A 347 2.63 -12.62 -15.86
C ARG A 347 1.21 -12.11 -16.03
N GLU A 348 0.28 -12.95 -15.58
CA GLU A 348 -1.13 -12.60 -15.43
C GLU A 348 -1.36 -12.03 -14.03
N ILE A 349 -2.39 -11.20 -13.91
CA ILE A 349 -2.81 -10.65 -12.61
C ILE A 349 -3.29 -11.76 -11.68
N LYS A 350 -2.87 -11.70 -10.42
CA LYS A 350 -3.21 -12.70 -9.41
C LYS A 350 -3.49 -12.05 -8.05
N VAL A 351 -4.07 -12.84 -7.16
CA VAL A 351 -4.28 -12.44 -5.75
C VAL A 351 -2.94 -12.05 -5.13
N GLY A 352 -2.93 -10.91 -4.44
CA GLY A 352 -1.75 -10.29 -3.86
C GLY A 352 -1.04 -9.26 -4.75
N ASP A 353 -1.37 -9.19 -6.04
CA ASP A 353 -0.88 -8.11 -6.91
C ASP A 353 -1.55 -6.77 -6.56
N LYS A 354 -0.86 -5.67 -6.83
CA LYS A 354 -1.31 -4.31 -6.52
C LYS A 354 -1.81 -3.60 -7.77
N VAL A 355 -3.02 -3.07 -7.69
CA VAL A 355 -3.63 -2.17 -8.67
C VAL A 355 -3.74 -0.76 -8.10
N ALA A 356 -3.75 0.25 -8.98
CA ALA A 356 -3.88 1.65 -8.56
C ALA A 356 -4.51 2.49 -9.68
N GLY A 357 -5.28 3.51 -9.29
CA GLY A 357 -5.79 4.53 -10.20
C GLY A 357 -4.95 5.82 -10.14
N ARG A 358 -5.34 6.81 -10.97
CA ARG A 358 -4.65 8.10 -11.07
C ARG A 358 -5.03 9.10 -9.97
N HIS A 359 -5.96 8.75 -9.10
CA HIS A 359 -6.44 9.59 -7.99
C HIS A 359 -5.89 9.15 -6.62
N GLY A 360 -4.86 8.30 -6.61
CA GLY A 360 -4.16 7.91 -5.38
C GLY A 360 -4.89 6.81 -4.62
N ASN A 361 -5.94 6.25 -5.22
CA ASN A 361 -6.54 4.98 -4.84
C ASN A 361 -5.57 3.86 -5.22
N LYS A 362 -5.26 3.01 -4.24
CA LYS A 362 -4.46 1.80 -4.41
C LYS A 362 -5.26 0.66 -3.83
N GLY A 363 -5.08 -0.53 -4.39
CA GLY A 363 -5.55 -1.70 -3.72
C GLY A 363 -4.83 -2.97 -4.09
N ILE A 364 -4.92 -3.95 -3.19
CA ILE A 364 -4.34 -5.28 -3.36
C ILE A 364 -5.49 -6.21 -3.77
N VAL A 365 -5.28 -6.99 -4.83
CA VAL A 365 -6.27 -7.96 -5.29
C VAL A 365 -6.45 -9.01 -4.20
N SER A 366 -7.61 -9.03 -3.57
CA SER A 366 -7.91 -9.93 -2.44
C SER A 366 -8.53 -11.24 -2.91
N LYS A 367 -9.45 -11.17 -3.87
CA LYS A 367 -10.13 -12.33 -4.44
C LYS A 367 -10.46 -12.06 -5.90
N ILE A 368 -10.39 -13.12 -6.70
CA ILE A 368 -10.84 -13.13 -8.10
C ILE A 368 -12.16 -13.91 -8.11
N LEU A 369 -13.26 -13.24 -8.46
CA LEU A 369 -14.59 -13.86 -8.51
C LEU A 369 -14.96 -14.32 -9.92
N PRO A 370 -15.69 -15.44 -10.04
CA PRO A 370 -16.33 -15.84 -11.28
C PRO A 370 -17.26 -14.75 -11.81
N ARG A 371 -17.43 -14.70 -13.14
CA ARG A 371 -18.21 -13.65 -13.81
C ARG A 371 -19.67 -13.62 -13.39
N GLN A 372 -20.25 -14.78 -13.08
CA GLN A 372 -21.63 -14.93 -12.64
C GLN A 372 -21.90 -14.40 -11.23
N ASP A 373 -20.87 -14.31 -10.40
CA ASP A 373 -20.97 -13.83 -9.01
C ASP A 373 -20.66 -12.33 -8.90
N MET A 374 -20.13 -11.73 -9.97
CA MET A 374 -19.84 -10.30 -10.00
C MET A 374 -21.14 -9.48 -10.09
N PRO A 375 -21.19 -8.29 -9.45
CA PRO A 375 -22.24 -7.32 -9.72
C PRO A 375 -22.34 -7.06 -11.22
N TYR A 376 -23.56 -6.92 -11.73
CA TYR A 376 -23.82 -6.64 -13.13
C TYR A 376 -24.71 -5.42 -13.29
N LEU A 377 -24.53 -4.72 -14.41
CA LEU A 377 -25.37 -3.59 -14.82
C LEU A 377 -26.75 -4.09 -15.28
N GLN A 378 -27.72 -3.19 -15.41
CA GLN A 378 -29.07 -3.55 -15.88
C GLN A 378 -29.07 -4.15 -17.30
N ASP A 379 -28.04 -3.89 -18.10
CA ASP A 379 -27.83 -4.49 -19.42
C ASP A 379 -27.22 -5.92 -19.37
N GLY A 380 -27.01 -6.47 -18.16
CA GLY A 380 -26.44 -7.79 -17.91
C GLY A 380 -24.92 -7.86 -17.97
N ARG A 381 -24.20 -6.75 -18.23
CA ARG A 381 -22.73 -6.75 -18.24
C ARG A 381 -22.18 -6.80 -16.81
N PRO A 382 -21.32 -7.77 -16.47
CA PRO A 382 -20.67 -7.80 -15.17
C PRO A 382 -19.59 -6.72 -15.05
N VAL A 383 -19.43 -6.20 -13.84
CA VAL A 383 -18.38 -5.27 -13.45
C VAL A 383 -17.02 -5.98 -13.44
N ASP A 384 -15.95 -5.25 -13.75
CA ASP A 384 -14.60 -5.80 -13.78
C ASP A 384 -13.88 -5.70 -12.41
N MET A 385 -14.08 -4.62 -11.65
CA MET A 385 -13.49 -4.41 -10.32
C MET A 385 -14.46 -3.76 -9.32
N VAL A 386 -14.35 -4.13 -8.04
CA VAL A 386 -15.15 -3.50 -6.97
C VAL A 386 -14.25 -2.88 -5.91
N PHE A 387 -14.42 -1.57 -5.68
CA PHE A 387 -13.73 -0.78 -4.65
C PHE A 387 -14.65 -0.45 -3.48
N ASN A 388 -14.04 -0.19 -2.34
CA ASN A 388 -14.74 0.30 -1.16
C ASN A 388 -15.11 1.78 -1.29
N PRO A 389 -16.38 2.17 -1.15
CA PRO A 389 -16.78 3.57 -1.17
C PRO A 389 -16.19 4.38 -0.01
N LEU A 390 -15.94 3.76 1.16
CA LEU A 390 -15.40 4.46 2.35
C LEU A 390 -13.99 5.03 2.12
N GLY A 391 -13.26 4.48 1.15
CA GLY A 391 -11.94 4.96 0.76
C GLY A 391 -11.95 6.33 0.08
N VAL A 392 -13.09 6.83 -0.41
CA VAL A 392 -13.15 8.10 -1.14
C VAL A 392 -13.31 9.30 -0.20
N PRO A 393 -14.31 9.35 0.72
CA PRO A 393 -14.48 10.51 1.60
C PRO A 393 -13.31 10.69 2.56
N SER A 394 -12.80 9.59 3.13
CA SER A 394 -11.67 9.61 4.07
C SER A 394 -10.36 10.12 3.46
N ARG A 395 -10.25 10.10 2.13
CA ARG A 395 -9.04 10.47 1.38
C ARG A 395 -9.20 11.73 0.56
N MET A 396 -10.43 12.27 0.49
CA MET A 396 -10.79 13.46 -0.25
C MET A 396 -10.26 13.45 -1.68
N ASN A 397 -10.46 12.33 -2.40
CA ASN A 397 -10.07 12.17 -3.81
C ASN A 397 -11.31 11.93 -4.68
N VAL A 398 -12.21 12.91 -4.67
CA VAL A 398 -13.52 12.88 -5.34
C VAL A 398 -13.38 12.85 -6.86
N GLY A 399 -12.26 13.37 -7.40
CA GLY A 399 -11.99 13.35 -8.83
C GLY A 399 -12.10 11.95 -9.47
N GLN A 400 -11.86 10.87 -8.72
CA GLN A 400 -12.02 9.51 -9.25
C GLN A 400 -13.47 9.14 -9.56
N ILE A 401 -14.43 9.71 -8.83
CA ILE A 401 -15.87 9.49 -9.04
C ILE A 401 -16.31 10.27 -10.29
N LEU A 402 -15.80 11.48 -10.48
CA LEU A 402 -16.01 12.26 -11.70
C LEU A 402 -15.41 11.54 -12.92
N GLU A 403 -14.18 11.01 -12.79
CA GLU A 403 -13.54 10.20 -13.84
C GLU A 403 -14.35 8.94 -14.16
N CYS A 404 -14.83 8.21 -13.14
CA CYS A 404 -15.64 7.01 -13.31
C CYS A 404 -16.96 7.32 -14.04
N SER A 405 -17.64 8.38 -13.63
CA SER A 405 -18.92 8.81 -14.19
C SER A 405 -18.80 9.26 -15.64
N LEU A 406 -17.80 10.11 -15.94
CA LEU A 406 -17.52 10.54 -17.31
C LEU A 406 -17.00 9.37 -18.17
N GLY A 407 -16.24 8.46 -17.58
CA GLY A 407 -15.77 7.24 -18.22
C GLY A 407 -16.91 6.31 -18.62
N LEU A 408 -17.95 6.19 -17.78
CA LEU A 408 -19.17 5.44 -18.08
C LEU A 408 -19.89 6.04 -19.29
N ALA A 409 -20.11 7.37 -19.28
CA ALA A 409 -20.72 8.07 -20.42
C ALA A 409 -19.88 7.90 -21.69
N GLY A 410 -18.55 8.06 -21.61
CA GLY A 410 -17.63 7.88 -22.73
C GLY A 410 -17.63 6.46 -23.29
N GLY A 411 -17.67 5.44 -22.44
CA GLY A 411 -17.75 4.04 -22.87
C GLY A 411 -19.08 3.68 -23.53
N MET A 412 -20.17 4.37 -23.17
CA MET A 412 -21.49 4.20 -23.79
C MET A 412 -21.64 4.97 -25.10
N LEU A 413 -21.04 6.16 -25.20
CA LEU A 413 -21.08 7.04 -26.37
C LEU A 413 -19.93 6.81 -27.36
N ASP A 414 -18.97 5.93 -27.03
CA ASP A 414 -17.70 5.73 -27.75
C ASP A 414 -16.91 7.04 -27.93
N ARG A 415 -16.83 7.84 -26.87
CA ARG A 415 -16.16 9.16 -26.84
C ARG A 415 -14.98 9.17 -25.88
N HIS A 416 -13.93 9.86 -26.28
CA HIS A 416 -12.79 10.20 -25.42
C HIS A 416 -12.84 11.68 -25.06
N TYR A 417 -12.60 12.00 -23.79
CA TYR A 417 -12.64 13.35 -23.26
C TYR A 417 -11.24 13.86 -22.90
N ARG A 418 -11.03 15.16 -23.10
CA ARG A 418 -9.82 15.86 -22.68
C ARG A 418 -10.19 16.92 -21.66
N ILE A 419 -9.85 16.66 -20.40
CA ILE A 419 -10.11 17.53 -19.25
C ILE A 419 -8.82 18.22 -18.85
N ALA A 420 -8.74 19.53 -19.08
CA ALA A 420 -7.62 20.31 -18.60
C ALA A 420 -7.66 20.40 -17.07
N PRO A 421 -6.52 20.22 -16.36
CA PRO A 421 -6.45 20.46 -14.92
C PRO A 421 -6.96 21.86 -14.54
N PHE A 422 -7.68 21.96 -13.43
CA PHE A 422 -8.31 23.20 -12.93
C PHE A 422 -9.33 23.78 -13.91
N ASP A 423 -10.26 22.97 -14.42
CA ASP A 423 -11.34 23.42 -15.32
C ASP A 423 -12.34 24.35 -14.60
N GLU A 424 -12.54 24.18 -13.29
CA GLU A 424 -13.39 25.04 -12.46
C GLU A 424 -12.95 26.51 -12.42
N ARG A 425 -11.74 26.81 -12.90
CA ARG A 425 -11.28 28.19 -13.07
C ARG A 425 -12.11 29.00 -14.09
N TYR A 426 -12.77 28.30 -15.02
CA TYR A 426 -13.55 28.94 -16.09
C TYR A 426 -15.00 29.13 -15.69
N GLU A 427 -15.54 28.19 -14.91
CA GLU A 427 -16.93 28.22 -14.47
C GLU A 427 -17.09 27.42 -13.17
N GLN A 428 -17.89 27.94 -12.25
CA GLN A 428 -18.21 27.22 -11.01
C GLN A 428 -18.98 25.93 -11.31
N GLU A 429 -18.55 24.82 -10.68
CA GLU A 429 -19.02 23.46 -10.91
C GLU A 429 -18.89 22.99 -12.38
N ALA A 430 -17.91 23.52 -13.14
CA ALA A 430 -17.67 23.13 -14.53
C ALA A 430 -17.55 21.61 -14.72
N SER A 431 -16.76 20.95 -13.86
CA SER A 431 -16.54 19.51 -13.93
C SER A 431 -17.86 18.75 -13.77
N ARG A 432 -18.69 19.12 -12.78
CA ARG A 432 -19.99 18.49 -12.54
C ARG A 432 -20.96 18.70 -13.70
N LYS A 433 -21.06 19.93 -14.20
CA LYS A 433 -21.93 20.29 -15.35
C LYS A 433 -21.59 19.44 -16.57
N LEU A 434 -20.30 19.32 -16.90
CA LEU A 434 -19.83 18.49 -18.00
C LEU A 434 -20.22 17.02 -17.80
N VAL A 435 -19.89 16.44 -16.64
CA VAL A 435 -20.18 15.03 -16.36
C VAL A 435 -21.67 14.74 -16.43
N PHE A 436 -22.51 15.60 -15.84
CA PHE A 436 -23.95 15.39 -15.80
C PHE A 436 -24.58 15.55 -17.20
N SER A 437 -24.08 16.51 -17.99
CA SER A 437 -24.52 16.69 -19.38
C SER A 437 -24.23 15.45 -20.23
N GLU A 438 -23.01 14.91 -20.16
CA GLU A 438 -22.63 13.72 -20.95
C GLU A 438 -23.37 12.47 -20.48
N LEU A 439 -23.61 12.31 -19.17
CA LEU A 439 -24.45 11.22 -18.66
C LEU A 439 -25.91 11.33 -19.15
N TYR A 440 -26.46 12.54 -19.19
CA TYR A 440 -27.79 12.79 -19.72
C TYR A 440 -27.87 12.49 -21.22
N GLU A 441 -26.85 12.88 -22.00
CA GLU A 441 -26.75 12.49 -23.41
C GLU A 441 -26.65 10.97 -23.59
N ALA A 442 -25.85 10.29 -22.77
CA ALA A 442 -25.70 8.84 -22.79
C ALA A 442 -27.02 8.12 -22.48
N SER A 443 -27.78 8.60 -21.48
CA SER A 443 -29.11 8.09 -21.13
C SER A 443 -30.08 8.19 -22.31
N LYS A 444 -30.08 9.32 -23.03
CA LYS A 444 -30.91 9.52 -24.23
C LYS A 444 -30.53 8.61 -25.40
N GLN A 445 -29.24 8.47 -25.69
CA GLN A 445 -28.77 7.77 -26.88
C GLN A 445 -28.78 6.24 -26.72
N THR A 446 -28.55 5.72 -25.50
CA THR A 446 -28.40 4.28 -25.27
C THR A 446 -29.67 3.57 -24.80
N ALA A 447 -30.82 4.25 -24.76
CA ALA A 447 -32.10 3.73 -24.26
C ALA A 447 -32.04 3.18 -22.82
N ASN A 448 -31.02 3.57 -22.05
CA ASN A 448 -30.78 3.16 -20.67
C ASN A 448 -31.09 4.34 -19.73
N PRO A 449 -32.35 4.50 -19.25
CA PRO A 449 -32.74 5.65 -18.44
C PRO A 449 -31.97 5.74 -17.12
N TRP A 450 -31.57 4.60 -16.56
CA TRP A 450 -30.83 4.46 -15.30
C TRP A 450 -29.42 5.11 -15.29
N VAL A 451 -28.87 5.44 -16.46
CA VAL A 451 -27.55 6.08 -16.58
C VAL A 451 -27.57 7.51 -16.00
N PHE A 452 -28.73 8.16 -16.00
CA PHE A 452 -28.91 9.50 -15.44
C PHE A 452 -30.33 9.66 -14.90
N GLU A 453 -30.47 9.65 -13.57
CA GLU A 453 -31.74 9.92 -12.87
C GLU A 453 -31.66 11.28 -12.13
N PRO A 454 -32.50 12.27 -12.48
CA PRO A 454 -32.46 13.61 -11.88
C PRO A 454 -32.88 13.63 -10.39
N ASP A 455 -33.77 12.72 -9.99
CA ASP A 455 -34.45 12.73 -8.68
C ASP A 455 -33.66 12.01 -7.57
N ILE A 456 -32.52 11.40 -7.91
CA ILE A 456 -31.60 10.77 -6.95
C ILE A 456 -30.28 11.57 -6.92
N PRO A 457 -30.14 12.57 -6.03
CA PRO A 457 -28.84 13.17 -5.78
C PRO A 457 -27.95 12.15 -5.06
N LEU A 458 -26.82 11.81 -5.67
CA LEU A 458 -25.89 10.80 -5.16
C LEU A 458 -25.16 11.17 -3.84
N PHE A 459 -25.48 12.29 -3.17
CA PHE A 459 -24.90 12.64 -1.87
C PHE A 459 -25.88 13.45 -0.97
N PHE A 460 -26.16 12.88 0.22
CA PHE A 460 -26.83 13.35 1.46
C PHE A 460 -27.68 14.65 1.50
N THR A 461 -28.89 14.54 2.08
CA THR A 461 -29.70 15.66 2.60
C THR A 461 -29.52 15.86 4.11
N THR A 462 -29.27 17.11 4.55
CA THR A 462 -29.16 17.52 5.96
C THR A 462 -30.41 18.25 6.46
N GLN A 463 -31.17 17.64 7.36
CA GLN A 463 -32.19 18.33 8.19
C GLN A 463 -31.79 18.45 9.67
N GLY A 464 -30.60 17.97 10.05
CA GLY A 464 -30.14 17.93 11.45
C GLY A 464 -29.10 18.98 11.86
N PHE A 465 -28.73 19.92 10.98
CA PHE A 465 -27.66 20.88 11.28
C PHE A 465 -28.15 22.16 11.98
N ASP A 466 -29.40 22.59 11.74
CA ASP A 466 -29.97 23.78 12.37
C ASP A 466 -30.28 23.59 13.86
N THR A 467 -30.46 22.35 14.31
CA THR A 467 -30.78 22.02 15.71
C THR A 467 -29.57 22.17 16.64
N PHE A 468 -28.35 22.28 16.10
CA PHE A 468 -27.12 22.35 16.89
C PHE A 468 -26.67 23.78 17.22
N ARG A 469 -27.28 24.80 16.60
CA ARG A 469 -26.85 26.20 16.71
C ARG A 469 -27.37 26.93 17.97
N ASN A 470 -28.40 26.40 18.63
CA ASN A 470 -29.15 27.12 19.67
C ASN A 470 -28.98 26.58 21.10
N ARG A 471 -27.91 25.84 21.39
CA ARG A 471 -27.52 25.49 22.77
C ARG A 471 -26.22 26.20 23.11
N GLU A 472 -26.32 27.39 23.72
CA GLU A 472 -25.21 27.94 24.51
C GLU A 472 -25.05 27.02 25.74
N ILE A 473 -23.99 26.21 25.72
CA ILE A 473 -23.60 25.32 26.81
C ILE A 473 -22.41 25.97 27.52
N SER A 474 -22.45 26.02 28.86
CA SER A 474 -21.29 26.34 29.70
C SER A 474 -20.09 25.48 29.29
N THR A 475 -18.98 26.07 28.88
CA THR A 475 -17.88 25.30 28.28
C THR A 475 -17.04 24.56 29.33
N GLY A 476 -16.80 23.26 29.14
CA GLY A 476 -15.77 22.50 29.85
C GLY A 476 -16.29 21.28 30.63
N ALA A 477 -15.46 20.77 31.55
CA ALA A 477 -15.76 19.58 32.35
C ALA A 477 -16.99 19.74 33.27
N GLY A 478 -17.33 20.98 33.65
CA GLY A 478 -18.52 21.29 34.45
C GLY A 478 -19.84 20.95 33.75
N ALA A 479 -19.99 21.29 32.47
CA ALA A 479 -21.20 20.94 31.71
C ALA A 479 -21.31 19.45 31.41
N ILE A 480 -20.17 18.76 31.26
CA ILE A 480 -20.15 17.30 31.12
C ILE A 480 -20.57 16.66 32.45
N ARG A 481 -20.13 17.19 33.59
CA ARG A 481 -20.56 16.71 34.91
C ARG A 481 -22.04 16.94 35.15
N GLU A 482 -22.58 18.14 34.88
CA GLU A 482 -24.02 18.42 35.02
C GLU A 482 -24.87 17.48 34.14
N GLN A 483 -24.43 17.18 32.91
CA GLN A 483 -25.11 16.20 32.05
C GLN A 483 -25.01 14.74 32.53
N LEU A 484 -23.99 14.41 33.32
CA LEU A 484 -23.78 13.08 33.89
C LEU A 484 -24.48 12.91 35.25
N ASP A 485 -24.66 13.99 36.00
CA ASP A 485 -25.39 14.06 37.29
C ASP A 485 -26.90 13.95 37.07
N ASP A 486 -27.44 14.67 36.07
CA ASP A 486 -28.87 14.59 35.68
C ASP A 486 -29.26 13.23 35.03
N LEU A 487 -28.34 12.28 34.94
CA LEU A 487 -28.50 11.05 34.18
C LEU A 487 -29.12 9.92 35.03
N ASP A 488 -30.44 9.72 34.93
CA ASP A 488 -31.09 8.58 35.60
C ASP A 488 -30.81 7.24 34.88
N LEU A 489 -29.92 6.45 35.48
CA LEU A 489 -29.49 5.15 34.97
C LEU A 489 -30.61 4.10 34.91
N ARG A 490 -31.62 4.16 35.80
CA ARG A 490 -32.75 3.21 35.80
C ARG A 490 -33.68 3.52 34.65
N ILE A 491 -33.95 4.80 34.44
CA ILE A 491 -34.71 5.29 33.29
C ILE A 491 -34.01 4.90 31.99
N ILE A 492 -32.68 5.01 31.90
CA ILE A 492 -31.92 4.57 30.72
C ILE A 492 -32.03 3.05 30.51
N ILE A 493 -31.98 2.25 31.56
CA ILE A 493 -32.15 0.80 31.45
C ILE A 493 -33.57 0.46 31.01
N ASP A 494 -34.58 1.08 31.61
CA ASP A 494 -35.98 0.80 31.32
C ASP A 494 -36.36 1.25 29.90
N TYR A 495 -35.97 2.45 29.47
CA TYR A 495 -36.14 2.87 28.08
C TYR A 495 -35.36 1.98 27.11
N SER A 496 -34.13 1.62 27.43
CA SER A 496 -33.34 0.73 26.57
C SER A 496 -33.94 -0.69 26.52
N LEU A 497 -34.59 -1.14 27.59
CA LEU A 497 -35.25 -2.45 27.67
C LEU A 497 -36.59 -2.45 26.93
N VAL A 498 -37.36 -1.37 27.04
CA VAL A 498 -38.60 -1.16 26.27
C VAL A 498 -38.26 -1.10 24.79
N GLU A 499 -37.30 -0.27 24.39
CA GLU A 499 -36.82 -0.18 23.01
C GLU A 499 -36.31 -1.55 22.52
N TRP A 500 -35.60 -2.31 23.37
CA TRP A 500 -35.13 -3.65 23.02
C TRP A 500 -36.27 -4.68 22.85
N LYS A 501 -37.34 -4.59 23.66
CA LYS A 501 -38.52 -5.47 23.60
C LYS A 501 -39.43 -5.14 22.42
N GLU A 502 -39.67 -3.86 22.14
CA GLU A 502 -40.42 -3.40 20.97
C GLU A 502 -39.76 -3.91 19.68
N LEU A 503 -38.44 -3.81 19.61
CA LEU A 503 -37.63 -4.38 18.54
C LEU A 503 -37.67 -5.93 18.49
N GLY A 504 -38.22 -6.61 19.50
CA GLY A 504 -38.35 -8.07 19.60
C GLY A 504 -39.73 -8.62 19.26
N GLU A 505 -40.79 -7.81 19.36
CA GLU A 505 -42.16 -8.19 18.95
C GLU A 505 -42.38 -8.03 17.44
N GLU A 506 -41.54 -7.24 16.76
CA GLU A 506 -41.38 -7.29 15.31
C GLU A 506 -40.76 -8.65 14.92
N GLY A 507 -41.60 -9.61 14.52
CA GLY A 507 -41.15 -10.91 13.98
C GLY A 507 -40.28 -10.74 12.74
N SER A 508 -39.57 -11.81 12.34
CA SER A 508 -38.71 -11.78 11.13
C SER A 508 -39.48 -11.23 9.94
N THR A 509 -39.05 -10.06 9.47
CA THR A 509 -39.68 -9.35 8.34
C THR A 509 -39.34 -10.00 6.99
N GLY A 510 -38.59 -11.11 6.99
CA GLY A 510 -38.07 -11.78 5.80
C GLY A 510 -36.90 -11.04 5.14
N ASN A 511 -36.46 -9.91 5.70
CA ASN A 511 -35.42 -9.04 5.16
C ASN A 511 -34.21 -8.96 6.11
N GLU A 512 -33.14 -9.68 5.78
CA GLU A 512 -31.95 -9.86 6.64
C GLU A 512 -31.27 -8.54 7.09
N TRP A 513 -31.46 -7.43 6.39
CA TRP A 513 -30.79 -6.16 6.69
C TRP A 513 -31.46 -5.37 7.81
N GLU A 514 -32.80 -5.30 7.81
CA GLU A 514 -33.56 -4.71 8.91
C GLU A 514 -33.33 -5.54 10.17
N ASP A 515 -33.38 -6.87 10.06
CA ASP A 515 -33.08 -7.79 11.16
C ASP A 515 -31.65 -7.59 11.74
N ARG A 516 -30.64 -7.27 10.92
CA ARG A 516 -29.25 -6.95 11.37
C ARG A 516 -29.11 -5.55 11.97
N LYS A 517 -29.85 -4.56 11.50
CA LYS A 517 -29.85 -3.18 12.04
C LYS A 517 -30.52 -3.16 13.41
N VAL A 518 -31.67 -3.83 13.50
CA VAL A 518 -32.33 -4.17 14.76
C VAL A 518 -31.36 -4.93 15.66
N GLY A 519 -30.61 -5.91 15.13
CA GLY A 519 -29.55 -6.62 15.86
C GLY A 519 -28.46 -5.72 16.45
N ARG A 520 -27.83 -4.83 15.66
CA ARG A 520 -26.79 -3.91 16.18
C ARG A 520 -27.33 -2.90 17.19
N ARG A 521 -28.56 -2.42 16.96
CA ARG A 521 -29.22 -1.51 17.91
C ARG A 521 -29.50 -2.25 19.21
N LYS A 522 -29.97 -3.50 19.13
CA LYS A 522 -30.10 -4.40 20.29
C LYS A 522 -28.76 -4.61 21.00
N ASP A 523 -27.66 -4.87 20.29
CA ASP A 523 -26.33 -5.05 20.90
C ASP A 523 -25.82 -3.77 21.59
N PHE A 524 -26.05 -2.60 20.99
CA PHE A 524 -25.72 -1.31 21.62
C PHE A 524 -26.56 -1.07 22.87
N LEU A 525 -27.88 -1.31 22.80
CA LEU A 525 -28.78 -1.19 23.94
C LEU A 525 -28.36 -2.17 25.04
N VAL A 526 -27.96 -3.39 24.69
CA VAL A 526 -27.42 -4.38 25.63
C VAL A 526 -26.15 -3.86 26.30
N ARG A 527 -25.16 -3.35 25.56
CA ARG A 527 -23.93 -2.78 26.15
C ARG A 527 -24.21 -1.54 27.02
N ARG A 528 -25.14 -0.68 26.60
CA ARG A 528 -25.56 0.50 27.37
C ARG A 528 -26.28 0.08 28.66
N MET A 529 -27.17 -0.90 28.59
CA MET A 529 -27.82 -1.49 29.76
C MET A 529 -26.82 -2.21 30.65
N GLU A 530 -25.85 -2.94 30.11
CA GLU A 530 -24.79 -3.61 30.87
C GLU A 530 -23.90 -2.61 31.59
N LEU A 531 -23.51 -1.52 30.92
CA LEU A 531 -22.73 -0.44 31.52
C LEU A 531 -23.53 0.25 32.64
N ALA A 532 -24.79 0.61 32.39
CA ALA A 532 -25.67 1.21 33.40
C ALA A 532 -25.94 0.25 34.57
N LYS A 533 -26.17 -1.04 34.30
CA LYS A 533 -26.30 -2.09 35.33
C LYS A 533 -24.99 -2.28 36.09
N HIS A 534 -23.85 -2.14 35.44
CA HIS A 534 -22.55 -2.21 36.08
C HIS A 534 -22.40 -1.04 37.05
N PHE A 535 -22.68 0.21 36.62
CA PHE A 535 -22.69 1.38 37.49
C PHE A 535 -23.63 1.21 38.70
N ILE A 536 -24.85 0.69 38.51
CA ILE A 536 -25.78 0.39 39.61
C ILE A 536 -25.24 -0.72 40.52
N ARG A 537 -24.66 -1.79 39.96
CA ARG A 537 -24.17 -2.95 40.71
C ARG A 537 -22.90 -2.63 41.51
N THR A 538 -22.01 -1.83 40.96
CA THR A 538 -20.78 -1.39 41.63
C THR A 538 -20.99 -0.14 42.48
N ASN A 539 -22.20 0.45 42.43
CA ASN A 539 -22.58 1.68 43.11
C ASN A 539 -21.61 2.84 42.77
N ILE A 540 -21.25 2.92 41.49
CA ILE A 540 -20.39 3.97 40.93
C ILE A 540 -21.28 4.94 40.16
N GLU A 541 -21.18 6.23 40.47
CA GLU A 541 -21.96 7.25 39.78
C GLU A 541 -21.23 7.75 38.51
N PRO A 542 -21.95 8.03 37.40
CA PRO A 542 -21.34 8.45 36.14
C PRO A 542 -20.52 9.74 36.25
N GLU A 543 -20.93 10.65 37.13
CA GLU A 543 -20.22 11.90 37.40
C GLU A 543 -18.80 11.70 37.92
N TRP A 544 -18.49 10.54 38.53
CA TRP A 544 -17.15 10.24 39.04
C TRP A 544 -16.10 10.01 37.95
N MET A 545 -16.51 9.98 36.67
CA MET A 545 -15.59 10.07 35.54
C MET A 545 -14.90 11.43 35.46
N VAL A 546 -15.46 12.46 36.12
CA VAL A 546 -14.84 13.78 36.30
C VAL A 546 -14.15 13.81 37.67
N LEU A 547 -12.82 13.68 37.66
CA LEU A 547 -12.01 13.64 38.89
C LEU A 547 -12.06 14.99 39.63
N CYS A 548 -12.77 15.02 40.77
CA CYS A 548 -12.81 16.18 41.66
C CYS A 548 -11.72 16.12 42.76
N LEU A 549 -11.17 14.92 43.01
CA LEU A 549 -10.14 14.66 44.01
C LEU A 549 -8.95 13.97 43.33
N LEU A 550 -7.75 14.47 43.57
CA LEU A 550 -6.53 13.92 43.00
C LEU A 550 -5.86 12.99 44.02
N PRO A 551 -5.69 11.69 43.73
CA PRO A 551 -5.06 10.76 44.67
C PRO A 551 -3.59 11.11 44.85
N VAL A 552 -3.11 11.11 46.09
CA VAL A 552 -1.69 11.36 46.41
C VAL A 552 -0.97 10.03 46.63
N LEU A 553 0.14 9.80 45.93
CA LEU A 553 0.92 8.57 46.10
C LEU A 553 1.50 8.45 47.52
N PRO A 554 1.59 7.24 48.08
CA PRO A 554 2.18 7.02 49.40
C PRO A 554 3.69 7.37 49.40
N PRO A 555 4.27 7.80 50.54
CA PRO A 555 5.64 8.32 50.61
C PRO A 555 6.73 7.38 50.07
N GLU A 556 6.51 6.07 50.12
CA GLU A 556 7.42 5.02 49.62
C GLU A 556 7.63 5.12 48.10
N LEU A 557 6.62 5.58 47.36
CA LEU A 557 6.69 5.82 45.91
C LEU A 557 7.16 7.25 45.57
N ARG A 558 7.42 8.07 46.61
CA ARG A 558 7.84 9.47 46.49
C ARG A 558 9.04 9.78 47.41
N PRO A 559 10.16 9.04 47.30
CA PRO A 559 11.20 9.06 48.32
C PRO A 559 11.83 10.45 48.48
N ILE A 560 12.16 10.77 49.73
CA ILE A 560 12.95 11.93 50.12
C ILE A 560 14.24 11.39 50.72
N ILE A 561 15.35 11.62 50.02
CA ILE A 561 16.67 11.12 50.41
C ILE A 561 17.47 12.29 50.95
N GLN A 562 17.89 12.20 52.20
CA GLN A 562 18.81 13.17 52.79
C GLN A 562 20.24 12.79 52.39
N ILE A 563 20.93 13.69 51.71
CA ILE A 563 22.35 13.50 51.36
C ILE A 563 23.19 14.20 52.43
N ASP A 564 24.30 13.59 52.82
CA ASP A 564 25.27 14.17 53.75
C ASP A 564 25.69 15.57 53.28
N GLY A 565 25.56 16.55 54.19
CA GLY A 565 25.69 17.98 53.89
C GLY A 565 24.39 18.79 53.95
N GLY A 566 23.28 18.20 54.42
CA GLY A 566 22.03 18.92 54.71
C GLY A 566 21.15 19.19 53.49
N LYS A 567 21.49 18.67 52.31
CA LYS A 567 20.71 18.82 51.07
C LYS A 567 19.74 17.65 50.94
N LEU A 568 18.43 17.93 51.00
CA LEU A 568 17.36 16.95 50.78
C LEU A 568 17.09 16.82 49.27
N MET A 569 17.21 15.60 48.74
CA MET A 569 16.77 15.26 47.38
C MET A 569 15.36 14.66 47.43
N SER A 570 14.41 15.35 46.81
CA SER A 570 13.00 14.94 46.74
C SER A 570 12.68 14.45 45.33
N SER A 571 11.77 13.46 45.21
CA SER A 571 11.28 12.99 43.91
C SER A 571 10.64 14.11 43.07
N ASP A 572 10.75 14.03 41.74
CA ASP A 572 10.17 15.01 40.80
C ASP A 572 8.63 15.14 40.99
N ILE A 573 7.96 14.03 41.32
CA ILE A 573 6.51 13.97 41.64
C ILE A 573 6.15 14.85 42.85
N ASN A 574 7.00 14.92 43.88
CA ASN A 574 6.74 15.75 45.06
C ASN A 574 6.72 17.25 44.73
N GLU A 575 7.52 17.66 43.75
CA GLU A 575 7.55 19.05 43.29
C GLU A 575 6.28 19.41 42.52
N LEU A 576 5.81 18.49 41.66
CA LEU A 576 4.58 18.65 40.91
C LEU A 576 3.35 18.69 41.84
N TYR A 577 3.28 17.82 42.86
CA TYR A 577 2.23 17.91 43.89
C TYR A 577 2.25 19.25 44.64
N ARG A 578 3.44 19.73 45.03
CA ARG A 578 3.57 21.01 45.73
C ARG A 578 3.00 22.15 44.89
N ARG A 579 3.22 22.10 43.57
CA ARG A 579 2.71 23.12 42.64
C ARG A 579 1.19 23.07 42.49
N VAL A 580 0.59 21.88 42.39
CA VAL A 580 -0.87 21.73 42.37
C VAL A 580 -1.48 22.30 43.66
N ILE A 581 -0.92 21.93 44.82
CA ILE A 581 -1.38 22.43 46.13
C ILE A 581 -1.25 23.95 46.20
N TYR A 582 -0.11 24.51 45.78
CA TYR A 582 0.10 25.94 45.79
C TYR A 582 -0.91 26.70 44.92
N ARG A 583 -1.15 26.23 43.69
CA ARG A 583 -2.12 26.85 42.78
C ARG A 583 -3.55 26.73 43.31
N ASN A 584 -3.89 25.57 43.87
CA ASN A 584 -5.20 25.34 44.47
C ASN A 584 -5.45 26.25 45.67
N ASN A 585 -4.47 26.37 46.58
CA ASN A 585 -4.57 27.27 47.73
C ASN A 585 -4.65 28.74 47.31
N THR A 586 -3.88 29.14 46.29
CA THR A 586 -3.96 30.50 45.73
C THR A 586 -5.35 30.80 45.17
N LEU A 587 -5.97 29.84 44.48
CA LEU A 587 -7.35 29.97 43.99
C LEU A 587 -8.34 30.07 45.16
N ILE A 588 -8.19 29.23 46.19
CA ILE A 588 -9.04 29.26 47.39
C ILE A 588 -8.91 30.60 48.12
N ASP A 589 -7.70 31.12 48.30
CA ASP A 589 -7.45 32.41 48.95
C ASP A 589 -8.08 33.57 48.16
N LEU A 590 -8.03 33.51 46.83
CA LEU A 590 -8.68 34.49 45.94
C LEU A 590 -10.21 34.44 46.00
N LEU A 591 -10.79 33.24 46.13
CA LEU A 591 -12.23 33.05 46.25
C LEU A 591 -12.77 33.47 47.62
N THR A 592 -11.96 33.33 48.67
CA THR A 592 -12.35 33.63 50.06
C THR A 592 -12.09 35.09 50.46
N THR A 593 -11.05 35.73 49.92
CA THR A 593 -10.64 37.08 50.33
C THR A 593 -11.42 38.20 49.63
N SER A 594 -12.08 37.92 48.50
CA SER A 594 -12.64 38.97 47.63
C SER A 594 -14.11 38.74 47.28
N ARG A 595 -15.01 39.60 47.80
CA ARG A 595 -16.46 39.60 47.46
C ARG A 595 -16.78 40.11 46.04
N SER A 596 -15.79 40.58 45.28
CA SER A 596 -15.97 41.13 43.92
C SER A 596 -14.76 40.87 43.03
N THR A 597 -14.32 39.62 42.93
CA THR A 597 -13.26 39.24 41.97
C THR A 597 -13.84 39.14 40.55
N PRO A 598 -13.24 39.77 39.53
CA PRO A 598 -13.65 39.59 38.13
C PRO A 598 -13.60 38.12 37.70
N GLY A 599 -14.65 37.63 37.03
CA GLY A 599 -14.76 36.23 36.60
C GLY A 599 -13.61 35.78 35.69
N GLU A 600 -13.03 36.67 34.90
CA GLU A 600 -11.86 36.40 34.06
C GLU A 600 -10.61 36.02 34.87
N LEU A 601 -10.42 36.62 36.05
CA LEU A 601 -9.29 36.30 36.92
C LEU A 601 -9.48 34.93 37.59
N VAL A 602 -10.72 34.59 37.95
CA VAL A 602 -11.06 33.26 38.49
C VAL A 602 -10.84 32.19 37.42
N MET A 603 -11.35 32.39 36.20
CA MET A 603 -11.14 31.48 35.07
C MET A 603 -9.65 31.30 34.74
N CYS A 604 -8.86 32.38 34.83
CA CYS A 604 -7.41 32.30 34.62
C CYS A 604 -6.73 31.42 35.68
N GLN A 605 -7.10 31.55 36.96
CA GLN A 605 -6.55 30.72 38.02
C GLN A 605 -7.04 29.26 37.95
N GLU A 606 -8.30 29.02 37.61
CA GLU A 606 -8.83 27.67 37.34
C GLU A 606 -8.06 26.99 36.21
N LYS A 607 -7.77 27.72 35.13
CA LYS A 607 -6.94 27.21 34.03
C LYS A 607 -5.52 26.88 34.49
N LEU A 608 -4.91 27.70 35.35
CA LEU A 608 -3.58 27.43 35.90
C LEU A 608 -3.55 26.23 36.86
N VAL A 609 -4.63 25.99 37.61
CA VAL A 609 -4.80 24.78 38.42
C VAL A 609 -4.94 23.56 37.52
N GLN A 610 -5.79 23.64 36.49
CA GLN A 610 -5.94 22.56 35.51
C GLN A 610 -4.62 22.27 34.80
N GLU A 611 -3.85 23.29 34.41
CA GLU A 611 -2.51 23.12 33.82
C GLU A 611 -1.53 22.45 34.80
N ALA A 612 -1.59 22.79 36.09
CA ALA A 612 -0.77 22.13 37.09
C ALA A 612 -1.14 20.65 37.25
N VAL A 613 -2.44 20.30 37.23
CA VAL A 613 -2.93 18.92 37.26
C VAL A 613 -2.55 18.17 35.99
N ASP A 614 -2.72 18.80 34.81
CA ASP A 614 -2.30 18.26 33.52
C ASP A 614 -0.80 17.95 33.54
N THR A 615 0.06 18.86 34.04
CA THR A 615 1.51 18.61 34.14
C THR A 615 1.88 17.52 35.15
N LEU A 616 1.08 17.32 36.21
CA LEU A 616 1.29 16.23 37.15
C LEU A 616 0.93 14.88 36.52
N LEU A 617 -0.16 14.82 35.75
CA LEU A 617 -0.61 13.61 35.08
C LEU A 617 0.24 13.28 33.86
N ASP A 618 0.57 14.26 33.02
CA ASP A 618 1.37 14.11 31.80
C ASP A 618 2.06 15.45 31.44
N ASN A 619 3.35 15.53 31.73
CA ASN A 619 4.17 16.73 31.54
C ASN A 619 4.58 16.91 30.07
N GLY A 620 3.61 17.21 29.22
CA GLY A 620 3.81 17.41 27.78
C GLY A 620 2.54 17.66 26.97
N ILE A 621 1.36 17.30 27.52
CA ILE A 621 0.05 17.41 26.81
C ILE A 621 -0.23 18.79 26.23
N ARG A 622 0.20 19.86 26.91
CA ARG A 622 -0.08 21.26 26.50
C ARG A 622 1.11 21.99 25.86
N GLY A 623 2.18 21.29 25.46
CA GLY A 623 3.31 21.91 24.75
C GLY A 623 4.64 21.79 25.48
N GLN A 624 5.28 22.91 25.84
CA GLN A 624 6.64 22.88 26.39
C GLN A 624 6.67 22.19 27.78
N PRO A 625 7.46 21.12 27.94
CA PRO A 625 7.50 20.36 29.18
C PRO A 625 8.18 21.17 30.28
N MET A 626 7.63 21.10 31.48
CA MET A 626 8.10 21.90 32.61
C MET A 626 9.46 21.38 33.12
N ARG A 627 10.38 22.29 33.42
CA ARG A 627 11.78 22.01 33.81
C ARG A 627 12.15 22.62 35.16
N ASP A 628 13.13 22.01 35.83
CA ASP A 628 13.73 22.51 37.05
C ASP A 628 14.76 23.64 36.80
N GLY A 629 15.31 24.22 37.88
CA GLY A 629 16.33 25.28 37.81
C GLY A 629 17.66 24.85 37.19
N HIS A 630 17.87 23.55 36.96
CA HIS A 630 19.03 22.97 36.27
C HIS A 630 18.68 22.53 34.83
N ASN A 631 17.52 22.96 34.30
CA ASN A 631 17.03 22.68 32.95
C ASN A 631 16.69 21.19 32.69
N LYS A 632 16.48 20.40 33.75
CA LYS A 632 16.01 19.02 33.68
C LYS A 632 14.48 18.99 33.69
N VAL A 633 13.87 18.21 32.81
CA VAL A 633 12.40 18.05 32.73
C VAL A 633 11.89 17.27 33.95
N TYR A 634 10.81 17.75 34.58
CA TYR A 634 10.14 17.03 35.65
C TYR A 634 9.43 15.79 35.11
N LYS A 635 9.48 14.68 35.84
CA LYS A 635 8.75 13.45 35.48
C LYS A 635 7.34 13.48 36.07
N SER A 636 6.34 13.39 35.20
CA SER A 636 4.92 13.27 35.52
C SER A 636 4.52 11.84 35.90
N PHE A 637 3.26 11.62 36.27
CA PHE A 637 2.74 10.27 36.48
C PHE A 637 2.79 9.41 35.23
N SER A 638 2.43 9.99 34.07
CA SER A 638 2.57 9.29 32.80
C SER A 638 4.02 8.92 32.59
N ASP A 639 5.01 9.78 32.82
CA ASP A 639 6.44 9.41 32.66
C ASP A 639 6.94 8.32 33.64
N VAL A 640 6.29 8.19 34.79
CA VAL A 640 6.64 7.18 35.81
C VAL A 640 5.94 5.85 35.54
N ILE A 641 4.76 5.88 34.90
CA ILE A 641 3.97 4.73 34.48
C ILE A 641 4.37 4.25 33.06
N GLU A 642 4.81 5.17 32.21
CA GLU A 642 5.30 4.96 30.86
C GLU A 642 6.65 4.26 30.96
N GLY A 643 6.68 3.00 30.51
CA GLY A 643 7.82 2.11 30.72
C GLY A 643 9.13 2.70 30.19
N LYS A 644 10.21 2.61 30.98
CA LYS A 644 11.55 3.04 30.57
C LYS A 644 11.97 2.36 29.27
N GLU A 645 12.45 3.14 28.28
CA GLU A 645 13.06 2.62 27.07
C GLU A 645 14.23 1.67 27.41
N GLY A 646 14.16 0.46 26.85
CA GLY A 646 14.97 -0.66 27.29
C GLY A 646 16.42 -0.59 26.84
N ARG A 647 17.34 -0.60 27.83
CA ARG A 647 18.72 -1.15 27.72
C ARG A 647 18.78 -2.48 26.96
N PHE A 648 17.68 -3.24 26.94
CA PHE A 648 17.47 -4.47 26.17
C PHE A 648 17.85 -4.37 24.69
N ARG A 649 17.60 -3.22 24.03
CA ARG A 649 17.83 -3.08 22.58
C ARG A 649 19.32 -3.01 22.21
N GLU A 650 20.15 -2.57 23.15
CA GLU A 650 21.60 -2.42 22.97
C GLU A 650 22.35 -3.71 23.32
N THR A 651 21.88 -4.47 24.32
CA THR A 651 22.57 -5.69 24.79
C THR A 651 22.09 -7.00 24.16
N LEU A 652 20.81 -7.14 23.75
CA LEU A 652 20.27 -8.44 23.30
C LEU A 652 20.17 -8.64 21.78
N LEU A 653 19.95 -7.58 20.99
CA LEU A 653 19.68 -7.67 19.55
C LEU A 653 20.95 -7.49 18.69
N GLY A 654 22.07 -8.02 19.16
CA GLY A 654 23.40 -7.83 18.56
C GLY A 654 23.60 -8.37 17.13
N LYS A 655 22.65 -9.11 16.53
CA LYS A 655 22.65 -9.54 15.11
C LYS A 655 21.24 -9.75 14.57
N ARG A 656 21.09 -9.72 13.23
CA ARG A 656 19.84 -10.07 12.51
C ARG A 656 19.34 -11.44 12.97
N VAL A 657 18.03 -11.54 13.21
CA VAL A 657 17.37 -12.76 13.69
C VAL A 657 16.57 -13.37 12.53
N ASP A 658 16.73 -14.68 12.31
CA ASP A 658 16.11 -15.44 11.21
C ASP A 658 14.63 -15.83 11.47
N TYR A 659 14.07 -15.49 12.64
CA TYR A 659 12.69 -15.83 13.03
C TYR A 659 11.64 -14.79 12.59
N SER A 660 11.93 -14.01 11.54
CA SER A 660 11.05 -12.94 11.10
C SER A 660 10.77 -12.94 9.60
N GLY A 661 9.49 -12.98 9.22
CA GLY A 661 9.03 -12.93 7.83
C GLY A 661 8.29 -11.63 7.53
N ARG A 662 8.32 -11.17 6.27
CA ARG A 662 7.52 -10.03 5.78
C ARG A 662 6.69 -10.44 4.58
N SER A 663 5.37 -10.23 4.67
CA SER A 663 4.46 -10.42 3.53
C SER A 663 3.25 -9.49 3.59
N VAL A 664 2.46 -9.51 2.51
CA VAL A 664 1.24 -8.74 2.30
C VAL A 664 0.06 -9.45 2.96
N ILE A 665 -0.85 -8.69 3.57
CA ILE A 665 -2.10 -9.21 4.16
C ILE A 665 -3.20 -9.19 3.10
N VAL A 666 -3.93 -10.30 2.99
CA VAL A 666 -5.16 -10.48 2.21
C VAL A 666 -6.29 -10.91 3.14
N VAL A 667 -7.53 -10.61 2.77
CA VAL A 667 -8.72 -10.97 3.55
C VAL A 667 -9.06 -12.45 3.37
N GLY A 668 -9.11 -13.20 4.47
CA GLY A 668 -9.51 -14.61 4.52
C GLY A 668 -10.76 -14.78 5.39
N PRO A 669 -11.98 -14.65 4.83
CA PRO A 669 -13.22 -14.69 5.62
C PRO A 669 -13.57 -16.07 6.16
N SER A 670 -12.98 -17.14 5.63
CA SER A 670 -13.14 -18.51 6.14
C SER A 670 -12.28 -18.80 7.39
N LEU A 671 -11.36 -17.91 7.74
CA LEU A 671 -10.54 -18.04 8.95
C LEU A 671 -11.29 -17.48 10.15
N SER A 672 -11.22 -18.13 11.30
CA SER A 672 -11.74 -17.56 12.57
C SER A 672 -10.88 -16.38 13.04
N LEU A 673 -11.42 -15.52 13.92
CA LEU A 673 -10.74 -14.31 14.43
C LEU A 673 -9.36 -14.57 15.06
N HIS A 674 -9.18 -15.71 15.72
CA HIS A 674 -7.91 -16.09 16.38
C HIS A 674 -6.92 -16.78 15.43
N ARG A 675 -7.28 -17.00 14.16
CA ARG A 675 -6.48 -17.74 13.17
C ARG A 675 -5.87 -16.81 12.14
N CYS A 676 -4.64 -17.10 11.72
CA CYS A 676 -4.01 -16.46 10.57
C CYS A 676 -3.60 -17.51 9.54
N GLY A 677 -3.81 -17.20 8.26
CA GLY A 677 -3.35 -18.03 7.17
C GLY A 677 -1.92 -17.69 6.82
N LEU A 678 -0.99 -18.64 6.96
CA LEU A 678 0.40 -18.51 6.53
C LEU A 678 0.67 -19.28 5.23
N PRO A 679 1.25 -18.63 4.21
CA PRO A 679 1.80 -19.30 3.04
C PRO A 679 2.82 -20.37 3.41
N ARG A 680 2.78 -21.51 2.71
CA ARG A 680 3.70 -22.65 2.92
C ARG A 680 5.18 -22.25 2.93
N GLU A 681 5.59 -21.36 2.03
CA GLU A 681 6.98 -20.88 1.94
C GLU A 681 7.41 -20.08 3.17
N ILE A 682 6.53 -19.19 3.64
CA ILE A 682 6.78 -18.35 4.82
C ILE A 682 6.75 -19.19 6.09
N ALA A 683 5.82 -20.15 6.19
CA ALA A 683 5.71 -21.05 7.34
C ALA A 683 6.99 -21.90 7.50
N ILE A 684 7.56 -22.44 6.42
CA ILE A 684 8.81 -23.19 6.49
C ILE A 684 9.96 -22.32 7.01
N GLU A 685 10.11 -21.09 6.54
CA GLU A 685 11.19 -20.20 6.99
C GLU A 685 11.02 -19.81 8.47
N LEU A 686 9.81 -19.44 8.88
CA LEU A 686 9.51 -19.04 10.26
C LEU A 686 9.72 -20.17 11.27
N PHE A 687 9.25 -21.37 10.93
CA PHE A 687 9.30 -22.53 11.83
C PHE A 687 10.50 -23.43 11.59
N GLN A 688 11.47 -23.02 10.76
CA GLN A 688 12.57 -23.88 10.29
C GLN A 688 13.30 -24.59 11.44
N THR A 689 13.62 -23.86 12.52
CA THR A 689 14.31 -24.42 13.68
C THR A 689 13.49 -25.49 14.39
N PHE A 690 12.18 -25.25 14.56
CA PHE A 690 11.28 -26.21 15.20
C PHE A 690 11.07 -27.45 14.33
N VAL A 691 10.98 -27.27 13.01
CA VAL A 691 10.88 -28.39 12.05
C VAL A 691 12.16 -29.23 12.05
N ILE A 692 13.35 -28.61 12.08
CA ILE A 692 14.63 -29.34 12.20
C ILE A 692 14.66 -30.14 13.51
N ARG A 693 14.22 -29.55 14.63
CA ARG A 693 14.15 -30.24 15.92
C ARG A 693 13.16 -31.41 15.88
N GLY A 694 12.01 -31.24 15.23
CA GLY A 694 11.00 -32.29 15.03
C GLY A 694 11.53 -33.46 14.20
N LEU A 695 12.18 -33.17 13.07
CA LEU A 695 12.79 -34.18 12.19
C LEU A 695 13.87 -35.01 12.90
N ILE A 696 14.66 -34.38 13.77
CA ILE A 696 15.69 -35.07 14.55
C ILE A 696 15.06 -35.88 15.69
N ARG A 697 14.09 -35.30 16.41
CA ARG A 697 13.40 -35.97 17.54
C ARG A 697 12.65 -37.23 17.11
N GLN A 698 12.03 -37.20 15.94
CA GLN A 698 11.30 -38.34 15.37
C GLN A 698 12.20 -39.28 14.54
N HIS A 699 13.52 -39.11 14.60
CA HIS A 699 14.53 -39.93 13.91
C HIS A 699 14.45 -39.93 12.36
N PHE A 700 13.73 -38.98 11.76
CA PHE A 700 13.69 -38.79 10.30
C PHE A 700 14.95 -38.10 9.74
N ALA A 701 15.75 -37.45 10.59
CA ALA A 701 17.05 -36.89 10.21
C ALA A 701 18.11 -37.18 11.30
N SER A 702 19.29 -37.63 10.88
CA SER A 702 20.41 -37.95 11.79
C SER A 702 21.18 -36.71 12.27
N ASN A 703 21.16 -35.62 11.50
CA ASN A 703 21.83 -34.38 11.82
C ASN A 703 21.13 -33.17 11.18
N ILE A 704 21.51 -31.96 11.62
CA ILE A 704 20.95 -30.69 11.13
C ILE A 704 21.17 -30.52 9.61
N GLY A 705 22.27 -31.02 9.07
CA GLY A 705 22.59 -30.95 7.64
C GLY A 705 21.59 -31.73 6.78
N VAL A 706 21.30 -32.98 7.18
CA VAL A 706 20.32 -33.86 6.54
C VAL A 706 18.90 -33.28 6.69
N ALA A 707 18.55 -32.77 7.87
CA ALA A 707 17.27 -32.09 8.09
C ALA A 707 17.09 -30.88 7.15
N LYS A 708 18.14 -30.06 7.00
CA LYS A 708 18.15 -28.93 6.04
C LYS A 708 18.11 -29.36 4.58
N SER A 709 18.61 -30.55 4.23
CA SER A 709 18.46 -31.11 2.88
C SER A 709 17.01 -31.53 2.63
N LYS A 710 16.41 -32.28 3.56
CA LYS A 710 15.01 -32.71 3.49
C LYS A 710 14.03 -31.55 3.39
N ILE A 711 14.27 -30.45 4.12
CA ILE A 711 13.48 -29.21 4.01
C ILE A 711 13.65 -28.56 2.62
N ARG A 712 14.85 -28.55 2.06
CA ARG A 712 15.09 -28.02 0.70
C ARG A 712 14.42 -28.88 -0.38
N GLU A 713 14.40 -30.19 -0.17
CA GLU A 713 13.77 -31.17 -1.04
C GLU A 713 12.24 -31.26 -0.85
N LYS A 714 11.69 -30.57 0.19
CA LYS A 714 10.26 -30.48 0.52
C LYS A 714 9.57 -31.85 0.65
N GLU A 715 10.25 -32.83 1.25
CA GLU A 715 9.68 -34.16 1.49
C GLU A 715 8.31 -34.07 2.20
N PRO A 716 7.36 -34.98 1.91
CA PRO A 716 6.00 -34.94 2.47
C PRO A 716 5.98 -34.91 4.00
N ILE A 717 6.92 -35.63 4.63
CA ILE A 717 7.12 -35.70 6.10
C ILE A 717 7.37 -34.31 6.71
N VAL A 718 8.02 -33.40 5.98
CA VAL A 718 8.31 -32.03 6.45
C VAL A 718 7.01 -31.25 6.68
N TRP A 719 5.98 -31.48 5.86
CA TRP A 719 4.70 -30.79 5.98
C TRP A 719 3.86 -31.29 7.15
N GLU A 720 3.92 -32.59 7.44
CA GLU A 720 3.26 -33.19 8.61
C GLU A 720 3.87 -32.64 9.90
N ILE A 721 5.20 -32.65 10.00
CA ILE A 721 5.91 -32.10 11.16
C ILE A 721 5.68 -30.58 11.28
N LEU A 722 5.65 -29.85 10.17
CA LEU A 722 5.34 -28.43 10.19
C LEU A 722 3.93 -28.15 10.73
N GLN A 723 2.93 -28.94 10.34
CA GLN A 723 1.57 -28.80 10.88
C GLN A 723 1.51 -29.09 12.38
N GLU A 724 2.20 -30.14 12.85
CA GLU A 724 2.29 -30.48 14.29
C GLU A 724 2.94 -29.31 15.08
N VAL A 725 4.06 -28.80 14.57
CA VAL A 725 4.78 -27.65 15.17
C VAL A 725 3.91 -26.40 15.20
N MET A 726 3.19 -26.10 14.12
CA MET A 726 2.33 -24.92 14.02
C MET A 726 1.18 -24.92 15.02
N GLN A 727 0.67 -26.08 15.44
CA GLN A 727 -0.39 -26.16 16.45
C GLN A 727 0.08 -25.72 17.84
N GLY A 728 1.34 -25.97 18.18
CA GLY A 728 1.93 -25.63 19.49
C GLY A 728 2.54 -24.24 19.59
N HIS A 729 2.67 -23.52 18.47
CA HIS A 729 3.41 -22.25 18.42
C HIS A 729 2.59 -21.14 17.74
N PRO A 730 1.98 -20.22 18.51
CA PRO A 730 1.30 -19.08 17.95
C PRO A 730 2.29 -18.14 17.27
N VAL A 731 1.76 -17.38 16.32
CA VAL A 731 2.53 -16.48 15.48
C VAL A 731 2.15 -15.05 15.79
N LEU A 732 3.17 -14.23 16.06
CA LEU A 732 2.99 -12.81 16.34
C LEU A 732 3.00 -12.03 15.03
N LEU A 733 1.89 -11.36 14.70
CA LEU A 733 1.79 -10.47 13.55
C LEU A 733 1.88 -9.02 14.01
N ASN A 734 2.69 -8.24 13.27
CA ASN A 734 2.89 -6.83 13.52
C ASN A 734 2.80 -6.02 12.21
N ARG A 735 1.87 -5.06 12.09
CA ARG A 735 1.80 -4.14 10.93
C ARG A 735 2.82 -3.01 11.09
N ALA A 736 3.84 -3.01 10.23
CA ALA A 736 4.86 -1.97 10.25
C ALA A 736 4.33 -0.64 9.67
N PRO A 737 4.77 0.51 10.22
CA PRO A 737 5.55 0.70 11.45
C PRO A 737 4.66 0.70 12.69
N THR A 738 5.17 0.15 13.79
CA THR A 738 4.50 0.07 15.08
C THR A 738 5.22 0.94 16.09
N LEU A 739 4.51 1.90 16.66
CA LEU A 739 4.97 2.74 17.77
C LEU A 739 4.37 2.28 19.12
N HIS A 740 3.40 1.36 19.13
CA HIS A 740 2.64 1.00 20.33
C HIS A 740 2.74 -0.48 20.73
N ARG A 741 2.75 -0.75 22.04
CA ARG A 741 2.91 -2.07 22.67
C ARG A 741 1.79 -3.08 22.29
N LEU A 742 0.61 -2.59 21.91
CA LEU A 742 -0.53 -3.42 21.47
C LEU A 742 -0.57 -3.71 19.96
N GLY A 743 0.40 -3.22 19.17
CA GLY A 743 0.44 -3.45 17.72
C GLY A 743 0.95 -4.84 17.30
N ILE A 744 1.20 -5.73 18.26
CA ILE A 744 1.62 -7.11 18.04
C ILE A 744 0.51 -8.02 18.56
N GLN A 745 -0.08 -8.81 17.67
CA GLN A 745 -1.15 -9.75 18.01
C GLN A 745 -0.72 -11.19 17.73
N ALA A 746 -1.10 -12.10 18.62
CA ALA A 746 -0.84 -13.52 18.47
C ALA A 746 -2.00 -14.20 17.74
N PHE A 747 -1.69 -14.99 16.72
CA PHE A 747 -2.66 -15.78 15.97
C PHE A 747 -2.20 -17.23 15.90
N GLN A 748 -3.17 -18.15 15.90
CA GLN A 748 -2.92 -19.54 15.59
C GLN A 748 -2.70 -19.69 14.07
N PRO A 749 -1.54 -20.16 13.61
CA PRO A 749 -1.24 -20.21 12.20
C PRO A 749 -1.90 -21.44 11.53
N ILE A 750 -2.45 -21.25 10.34
CA ILE A 750 -2.99 -22.30 9.47
C ILE A 750 -2.31 -22.19 8.12
N LEU A 751 -1.94 -23.31 7.51
CA LEU A 751 -1.36 -23.29 6.17
C LEU A 751 -2.43 -22.90 5.14
N VAL A 752 -2.13 -21.88 4.34
CA VAL A 752 -2.95 -21.45 3.21
C VAL A 752 -2.18 -21.55 1.90
N GLU A 753 -2.91 -21.76 0.81
CA GLU A 753 -2.35 -21.73 -0.54
C GLU A 753 -2.14 -20.28 -1.00
N GLY A 754 -1.01 -20.00 -1.66
CA GLY A 754 -0.66 -18.66 -2.14
C GLY A 754 0.62 -18.11 -1.51
N ARG A 755 0.80 -16.78 -1.59
CA ARG A 755 2.00 -16.06 -1.10
C ARG A 755 1.70 -14.94 -0.11
N ALA A 756 0.42 -14.67 0.16
CA ALA A 756 -0.03 -13.63 1.07
C ALA A 756 -0.54 -14.20 2.39
N ILE A 757 -0.35 -13.45 3.48
CA ILE A 757 -0.89 -13.80 4.79
C ILE A 757 -2.38 -13.51 4.78
N CYS A 758 -3.21 -14.46 5.19
CA CYS A 758 -4.66 -14.28 5.24
C CYS A 758 -5.11 -13.95 6.66
N LEU A 759 -5.94 -12.91 6.82
CA LEU A 759 -6.55 -12.56 8.11
C LEU A 759 -8.06 -12.43 7.99
N HIS A 760 -8.77 -12.71 9.07
CA HIS A 760 -10.21 -12.49 9.12
C HIS A 760 -10.51 -10.99 8.84
N PRO A 761 -11.51 -10.65 8.00
CA PRO A 761 -11.85 -9.25 7.68
C PRO A 761 -12.01 -8.34 8.90
N LEU A 762 -12.73 -8.77 9.94
CA LEU A 762 -12.89 -8.05 11.20
C LEU A 762 -11.58 -7.75 11.95
N VAL A 763 -10.55 -8.60 11.86
CA VAL A 763 -9.22 -8.31 12.42
C VAL A 763 -8.54 -7.21 11.62
N SER A 764 -8.80 -7.16 10.31
CA SER A 764 -8.29 -6.12 9.42
C SER A 764 -9.04 -4.78 9.55
N ILE A 765 -10.25 -4.78 10.13
CA ILE A 765 -11.13 -3.61 10.30
C ILE A 765 -11.10 -3.07 11.74
N GLY A 766 -10.93 -3.94 12.72
CA GLY A 766 -11.45 -3.75 14.08
C GLY A 766 -10.49 -3.19 15.13
N ASP A 767 -9.26 -2.80 14.79
CA ASP A 767 -8.33 -2.28 15.79
C ASP A 767 -7.91 -0.83 15.49
N PRO A 768 -8.38 0.17 16.29
CA PRO A 768 -7.94 1.57 16.17
C PRO A 768 -6.41 1.73 16.29
N ASN A 769 -5.75 0.77 16.96
CA ASN A 769 -4.30 0.72 17.11
C ASN A 769 -3.54 0.26 15.84
N PHE A 770 -4.24 -0.32 14.86
CA PHE A 770 -3.69 -0.64 13.53
C PHE A 770 -3.91 0.48 12.51
N CYS A 771 -4.83 1.41 12.78
CA CYS A 771 -5.30 2.42 11.82
C CYS A 771 -4.65 3.79 11.96
N THR A 772 -3.84 4.03 12.99
CA THR A 772 -3.27 5.36 13.22
C THR A 772 -1.86 5.47 12.63
N ASN A 773 -1.77 6.21 11.52
CA ASN A 773 -0.55 6.79 10.96
C ASN A 773 0.54 5.83 10.49
N SER A 774 0.45 5.33 9.24
CA SER A 774 1.69 5.16 8.48
C SER A 774 1.59 5.19 6.95
N ARG A 775 2.62 5.81 6.37
CA ARG A 775 2.82 6.16 4.96
C ARG A 775 3.52 5.08 4.12
N TYR A 776 3.59 3.82 4.54
CA TYR A 776 4.38 2.81 3.82
C TYR A 776 3.66 1.47 3.67
N ALA A 777 4.14 0.67 2.72
CA ALA A 777 3.54 -0.58 2.27
C ALA A 777 3.15 -1.53 3.42
N TYR A 778 2.02 -2.23 3.25
CA TYR A 778 1.48 -3.22 4.17
C TYR A 778 2.44 -4.41 4.31
N TRP A 779 3.21 -4.44 5.39
CA TRP A 779 4.07 -5.57 5.74
C TRP A 779 3.73 -6.01 7.16
N ALA A 780 3.32 -7.26 7.32
CA ALA A 780 3.29 -7.89 8.63
C ALA A 780 4.67 -8.46 8.93
N LEU A 781 5.30 -8.07 10.05
CA LEU A 781 6.44 -8.81 10.60
C LEU A 781 5.87 -9.99 11.41
N VAL A 782 6.31 -11.19 11.08
CA VAL A 782 5.80 -12.44 11.65
C VAL A 782 6.88 -13.02 12.56
N LEU A 783 6.65 -13.22 13.87
CA LEU A 783 7.63 -13.78 14.81
C LEU A 783 7.16 -15.08 15.46
N THR A 784 8.09 -15.98 15.78
CA THR A 784 7.82 -17.27 16.47
C THR A 784 8.47 -17.36 17.85
N SER A 785 7.65 -17.79 18.83
CA SER A 785 7.97 -18.41 20.14
C SER A 785 7.83 -17.60 21.45
N TRP A 786 7.35 -18.34 22.47
CA TRP A 786 7.24 -18.04 23.90
C TRP A 786 8.44 -18.56 24.74
N GLU A 787 9.28 -19.47 24.21
CA GLU A 787 10.43 -20.05 24.97
C GLU A 787 11.56 -19.04 25.25
N SER A 788 11.58 -17.90 24.56
CA SER A 788 12.55 -16.83 24.83
C SER A 788 12.20 -15.95 26.04
N VAL A 789 11.05 -16.19 26.69
CA VAL A 789 10.59 -15.38 27.83
C VAL A 789 11.00 -15.98 29.19
N ASP A 790 11.12 -17.30 29.31
CA ASP A 790 11.37 -17.94 30.63
C ASP A 790 12.83 -17.86 31.12
N GLY A 791 13.78 -17.45 30.28
CA GLY A 791 15.13 -17.07 30.73
C GLY A 791 15.19 -15.71 31.43
N LEU A 792 14.09 -14.94 31.51
CA LEU A 792 14.03 -13.57 32.01
C LEU A 792 13.69 -13.41 33.51
N CYS A 793 13.54 -14.50 34.29
CA CYS A 793 13.21 -14.39 35.72
C CYS A 793 14.30 -14.89 36.69
N ALA A 794 15.51 -15.18 36.22
CA ALA A 794 16.63 -15.52 37.10
C ALA A 794 17.92 -14.82 36.65
N ASN A 795 18.01 -13.51 36.94
CA ASN A 795 19.20 -12.79 37.40
C ASN A 795 18.91 -11.30 37.58
#